data_AF-A0A674NL68-F1
#
_entry.id   AF-A0A674NL68-F1
#
_cell.length_a   1.000
_cell.length_b   1.000
_cell.length_c   1.000
_cell.angle_alpha   90.00
_cell.angle_beta   90.00
_cell.angle_gamma   90.00
#
_symmetry.space_group_name_H-M   'P 1'
#
loop_
_entity.id
_entity.type
_entity.pdbx_description
1 polymer ?
#
loop_
_entity_poly.entity_id
_entity_poly.type
_entity_poly.pdbx_seq_one_letter_code
_entity_poly.pdbx_strand_id
1 'polypeptide(L)'
;MYSLLCTVSNCFCVFQACIPGFRRVNGNLYNGVCEACHCHGHASHCDEVTGHCLDCIHHTTGPHCDTCLPGYYGNTTHGSPADCQLCTCPLSLPSNSFSPTCHLSKGGELLCDQCEPGYTGPRCDRCYNGYFGQPSVPGGSCQPCHCHGNLDLSTPDSCDPVTGRCLRCRQGYGGADCDSCAEGYYGDATAARNCQPCQCHTNGSLSEICSQETGQCQCKENVIGRKCDTCLVRTANICHALTHGLNTRGVCAPCHCNSFGSKSFDCDEMGQCRCQPGVTGPKCDRCARGFFNFQEGGCTPCECSHVGNNCDTNTGQCICPPNTIGERCDRCAPNHWGHDIVTGCKECGCSAIGSVSQQCNVNTGCCSCRDTYRGEKCNECRIGFRDFPQCTQCECHFSGSDSQTCDPETQVCACADRTGKCSCKTNVEGHSCGACKPSTFGLSVKNPLGCSRCYCYGLTLSCSEAPGLIRMWLTLKPEQTVLPLVDRSNTVETRRGVSFQHPEILVHADLVDPALTEPYYWKLPGQFKGSMITAYGGQLKYAVYYEARDETGPSSYEPQIIIKGGPSHNILMTRHVPGLQIGQLTRHEIDMTEHEWRYADGRSMTREDFMDILFYVDYILIKASHGNLMRHSRISEISLTVAEEGRPSKDSEKAHQIEKCDCPIGYSGLSCEECAAGFYRLRAGWLASAPASKVPTAAGMGSCVQCQCSGHSSTCDPETSICQSCRDNTEGDRCERCAPGFYGVVRGFRDDCKPCACPLTNPENNFSPTCAAEGFEDYRCTACPEGHEGKYCERCATGYHGDPKSPGGRCEECKCSAWGALPGPCDPVTGQCRCRVGATGPSCDQCMERHVCGPTGIICKTNSELVAAFFLSHLCYFKTSLEIRDKLQGFCILIKVVP
;
A
#
# COMPACT_ATOMS: atom_id res chain seq x y z
N MET A 1 -8.37 -40.37 1.59
CA MET A 1 -8.11 -39.00 2.10
C MET A 1 -8.31 -38.85 3.60
N TYR A 2 -9.08 -39.71 4.28
CA TYR A 2 -9.18 -39.70 5.75
C TYR A 2 -8.88 -41.08 6.33
N SER A 3 -8.46 -41.12 7.61
CA SER A 3 -8.30 -42.35 8.40
C SER A 3 -9.32 -42.41 9.54
N LEU A 4 -9.77 -43.61 9.93
CA LEU A 4 -10.60 -43.83 11.11
C LEU A 4 -9.82 -44.59 12.18
N LEU A 5 -9.66 -43.98 13.35
CA LEU A 5 -9.21 -44.64 14.58
C LEU A 5 -10.45 -44.97 15.44
N CYS A 6 -10.72 -46.26 15.62
CA CYS A 6 -11.78 -46.74 16.52
C CYS A 6 -11.14 -47.47 17.71
N THR A 7 -11.25 -46.90 18.91
CA THR A 7 -11.01 -47.58 20.18
C THR A 7 -12.33 -47.73 20.94
N VAL A 8 -12.53 -48.88 21.58
CA VAL A 8 -13.86 -49.29 22.06
C VAL A 8 -14.15 -48.76 23.46
N SER A 9 -14.74 -47.56 23.55
CA SER A 9 -15.83 -47.20 24.50
C SER A 9 -16.24 -45.72 24.40
N ASN A 10 -17.55 -45.48 24.51
CA ASN A 10 -18.24 -44.18 24.53
C ASN A 10 -18.19 -43.34 23.25
N CYS A 11 -19.33 -42.73 22.90
CA CYS A 11 -19.49 -41.92 21.69
C CYS A 11 -19.03 -40.47 21.91
N PHE A 12 -18.00 -40.04 21.20
CA PHE A 12 -17.74 -38.63 20.87
C PHE A 12 -17.23 -38.53 19.42
N CYS A 13 -17.13 -37.30 18.89
CA CYS A 13 -17.11 -37.04 17.44
C CYS A 13 -15.89 -37.62 16.69
N VAL A 14 -16.13 -38.06 15.45
CA VAL A 14 -15.09 -38.55 14.54
C VAL A 14 -14.23 -37.39 14.05
N PHE A 15 -12.99 -37.31 14.52
CA PHE A 15 -11.96 -36.46 13.91
C PHE A 15 -11.54 -37.06 12.57
N GLN A 16 -12.02 -36.48 11.46
CA GLN A 16 -11.46 -36.74 10.14
C GLN A 16 -10.09 -36.05 10.01
N ALA A 17 -9.02 -36.78 10.38
CA ALA A 17 -7.65 -36.45 10.03
C ALA A 17 -7.43 -36.58 8.52
N CYS A 18 -6.79 -35.60 7.88
CA CYS A 18 -6.28 -35.78 6.52
C CYS A 18 -5.21 -36.88 6.54
N ILE A 19 -5.13 -37.71 5.50
CA ILE A 19 -4.02 -38.67 5.37
C ILE A 19 -2.69 -37.92 5.25
N PRO A 20 -1.57 -38.48 5.77
CA PRO A 20 -0.26 -37.84 5.68
C PRO A 20 0.09 -37.45 4.24
N GLY A 21 0.60 -36.23 4.06
CA GLY A 21 0.82 -35.63 2.73
C GLY A 21 -0.35 -34.81 2.18
N PHE A 22 -1.40 -34.56 2.99
CA PHE A 22 -2.50 -33.66 2.67
C PHE A 22 -2.80 -32.69 3.83
N ARG A 23 -3.05 -31.41 3.50
CA ARG A 23 -3.45 -30.33 4.43
C ARG A 23 -4.95 -30.04 4.35
N ARG A 24 -5.50 -29.35 5.35
CA ARG A 24 -6.88 -28.84 5.35
C ARG A 24 -6.96 -27.48 4.66
N VAL A 25 -7.81 -27.35 3.66
CA VAL A 25 -8.11 -26.03 3.08
C VAL A 25 -8.99 -25.23 4.06
N ASN A 26 -8.59 -23.99 4.35
CA ASN A 26 -9.29 -23.02 5.21
C ASN A 26 -9.55 -23.48 6.67
N GLY A 27 -8.77 -24.43 7.21
CA GLY A 27 -8.79 -24.80 8.64
C GLY A 27 -10.10 -25.41 9.17
N ASN A 28 -11.05 -25.77 8.30
CA ASN A 28 -12.37 -26.24 8.71
C ASN A 28 -12.32 -27.62 9.40
N LEU A 29 -12.79 -27.66 10.66
CA LEU A 29 -12.73 -28.86 11.51
C LEU A 29 -13.75 -29.95 11.11
N TYR A 30 -14.80 -29.58 10.37
CA TYR A 30 -15.86 -30.48 9.86
C TYR A 30 -16.07 -30.23 8.37
N ASN A 31 -16.22 -31.29 7.57
CA ASN A 31 -16.30 -31.25 6.10
C ASN A 31 -15.17 -30.49 5.37
N GLY A 32 -14.04 -30.20 6.03
CA GLY A 32 -12.89 -29.53 5.43
C GLY A 32 -12.23 -30.37 4.34
N VAL A 33 -12.00 -29.80 3.16
CA VAL A 33 -11.37 -30.48 2.03
C VAL A 33 -9.87 -30.69 2.31
N CYS A 34 -9.40 -31.92 2.14
CA CYS A 34 -7.96 -32.24 2.15
C CYS A 34 -7.34 -31.98 0.77
N GLU A 35 -6.39 -31.04 0.69
CA GLU A 35 -5.58 -30.73 -0.49
C GLU A 35 -4.18 -31.35 -0.34
N ALA A 36 -3.55 -31.77 -1.43
CA ALA A 36 -2.19 -32.30 -1.38
C ALA A 36 -1.18 -31.25 -0.87
N CYS A 37 -0.20 -31.68 -0.08
CA CYS A 37 0.90 -30.84 0.35
C CYS A 37 1.74 -30.42 -0.87
N HIS A 38 1.77 -29.12 -1.19
CA HIS A 38 2.53 -28.57 -2.31
C HIS A 38 4.03 -28.43 -1.96
N CYS A 39 4.66 -29.54 -1.58
CA CYS A 39 6.07 -29.60 -1.20
C CYS A 39 7.02 -29.85 -2.37
N HIS A 40 6.57 -29.62 -3.61
CA HIS A 40 7.30 -29.93 -4.84
C HIS A 40 7.92 -31.34 -4.89
N GLY A 41 7.34 -32.36 -4.24
CA GLY A 41 7.93 -33.71 -4.16
C GLY A 41 9.11 -33.86 -3.19
N HIS A 42 9.50 -32.77 -2.51
CA HIS A 42 10.60 -32.68 -1.55
C HIS A 42 10.18 -32.87 -0.09
N ALA A 43 8.93 -33.22 0.20
CA ALA A 43 8.51 -33.79 1.48
C ALA A 43 7.29 -34.70 1.28
N SER A 44 7.19 -35.76 2.09
CA SER A 44 6.01 -36.65 2.14
C SER A 44 4.88 -36.09 3.01
N HIS A 45 5.18 -35.08 3.84
CA HIS A 45 4.29 -34.57 4.88
C HIS A 45 4.32 -33.04 4.94
N CYS A 46 3.22 -32.44 5.37
CA CYS A 46 3.13 -31.04 5.73
C CYS A 46 2.18 -30.88 6.93
N ASP A 47 2.28 -29.76 7.63
CA ASP A 47 1.39 -29.39 8.73
C ASP A 47 -0.08 -29.32 8.26
N GLU A 48 -0.99 -29.86 9.06
CA GLU A 48 -2.41 -30.05 8.69
C GLU A 48 -3.15 -28.73 8.43
N VAL A 49 -2.68 -27.59 8.93
CA VAL A 49 -3.42 -26.31 8.92
C VAL A 49 -2.76 -25.27 8.02
N THR A 50 -1.46 -25.07 8.18
CA THR A 50 -0.67 -24.12 7.38
C THR A 50 -0.35 -24.69 6.00
N GLY A 51 -0.12 -26.00 5.90
CA GLY A 51 0.46 -26.63 4.72
C GLY A 51 1.98 -26.48 4.61
N HIS A 52 2.66 -26.04 5.67
CA HIS A 52 4.12 -25.96 5.69
C HIS A 52 4.74 -27.36 5.69
N CYS A 53 5.67 -27.58 4.77
CA CYS A 53 6.26 -28.89 4.54
C CYS A 53 7.18 -29.29 5.70
N LEU A 54 7.02 -30.52 6.16
CA LEU A 54 7.73 -31.08 7.30
C LEU A 54 8.80 -32.05 6.79
N ASP A 55 9.98 -32.02 7.41
CA ASP A 55 11.12 -32.89 7.09
C ASP A 55 11.53 -32.84 5.60
N CYS A 56 11.76 -31.62 5.07
CA CYS A 56 12.22 -31.39 3.70
C CYS A 56 13.47 -32.24 3.35
N ILE A 57 13.34 -33.08 2.33
CA ILE A 57 14.39 -33.97 1.81
C ILE A 57 15.07 -33.37 0.57
N HIS A 58 16.06 -34.10 0.02
CA HIS A 58 16.85 -33.67 -1.15
C HIS A 58 17.59 -32.33 -0.97
N HIS A 59 17.95 -31.99 0.28
CA HIS A 59 18.64 -30.75 0.66
C HIS A 59 17.85 -29.46 0.39
N THR A 60 16.53 -29.54 0.43
CA THR A 60 15.62 -28.39 0.35
C THR A 60 15.27 -27.82 1.72
N THR A 61 14.73 -26.59 1.73
CA THR A 61 14.23 -25.88 2.91
C THR A 61 13.22 -24.80 2.48
N GLY A 62 12.73 -24.02 3.44
CA GLY A 62 11.63 -23.08 3.23
C GLY A 62 10.25 -23.70 3.43
N PRO A 63 9.19 -22.87 3.49
CA PRO A 63 7.84 -23.29 3.88
C PRO A 63 7.23 -24.35 2.96
N HIS A 64 7.70 -24.47 1.71
CA HIS A 64 7.20 -25.42 0.73
C HIS A 64 8.30 -26.34 0.17
N CYS A 65 9.43 -26.46 0.87
CA CYS A 65 10.66 -27.08 0.37
C CYS A 65 11.13 -26.46 -0.97
N ASP A 66 10.83 -25.16 -1.12
CA ASP A 66 10.90 -24.36 -2.34
C ASP A 66 12.27 -23.67 -2.52
N THR A 67 13.15 -23.75 -1.53
CA THR A 67 14.53 -23.24 -1.59
C THR A 67 15.55 -24.34 -1.29
N CYS A 68 16.81 -24.17 -1.67
CA CYS A 68 17.88 -25.09 -1.26
C CYS A 68 18.45 -24.69 0.10
N LEU A 69 18.92 -25.68 0.89
CA LEU A 69 19.67 -25.42 2.12
C LEU A 69 20.94 -24.62 1.85
N PRO A 70 21.45 -23.83 2.83
CA PRO A 70 22.78 -23.23 2.75
C PRO A 70 23.84 -24.29 2.41
N GLY A 71 24.69 -23.97 1.43
CA GLY A 71 25.63 -24.92 0.83
C GLY A 71 25.10 -25.70 -0.38
N TYR A 72 23.86 -25.45 -0.82
CA TYR A 72 23.25 -26.05 -2.01
C TYR A 72 22.62 -25.00 -2.93
N TYR A 73 22.57 -25.29 -4.23
CA TYR A 73 21.98 -24.44 -5.27
C TYR A 73 21.19 -25.27 -6.30
N GLY A 74 20.27 -24.64 -7.03
CA GLY A 74 19.60 -25.27 -8.15
C GLY A 74 18.17 -24.77 -8.35
N ASN A 75 17.27 -25.66 -8.79
CA ASN A 75 15.85 -25.34 -8.99
C ASN A 75 14.97 -26.48 -8.47
N THR A 76 14.32 -26.20 -7.34
CA THR A 76 13.40 -27.04 -6.54
C THR A 76 12.07 -27.36 -7.22
N THR A 77 11.71 -26.67 -8.31
CA THR A 77 10.35 -26.82 -8.89
C THR A 77 10.13 -28.12 -9.68
N HIS A 78 11.15 -28.93 -9.92
CA HIS A 78 11.03 -30.16 -10.72
C HIS A 78 10.65 -31.39 -9.87
N GLY A 79 10.99 -31.37 -8.59
CA GLY A 79 10.72 -32.42 -7.62
C GLY A 79 11.61 -33.66 -7.73
N SER A 80 12.84 -33.50 -8.21
CA SER A 80 13.81 -34.60 -8.28
C SER A 80 14.82 -34.57 -7.11
N PRO A 81 15.40 -35.72 -6.73
CA PRO A 81 16.50 -35.76 -5.76
C PRO A 81 17.77 -34.99 -6.14
N ALA A 82 17.85 -34.43 -7.36
CA ALA A 82 19.00 -33.70 -7.90
C ALA A 82 18.73 -32.20 -8.10
N ASP A 83 17.58 -31.69 -7.62
CA ASP A 83 17.16 -30.29 -7.79
C ASP A 83 18.02 -29.30 -6.99
N CYS A 84 18.54 -29.72 -5.84
CA CYS A 84 19.50 -28.97 -5.03
C CYS A 84 20.85 -29.70 -5.01
N GLN A 85 21.84 -29.09 -5.66
CA GLN A 85 23.19 -29.62 -5.87
C GLN A 85 24.16 -28.90 -4.93
N LEU A 86 25.15 -29.63 -4.42
CA LEU A 86 26.14 -29.09 -3.47
C LEU A 86 26.97 -27.98 -4.14
N CYS A 87 27.21 -26.89 -3.41
CA CYS A 87 28.15 -25.85 -3.82
C CYS A 87 29.54 -26.46 -4.13
N THR A 88 30.11 -26.12 -5.28
CA THR A 88 31.45 -26.58 -5.70
C THR A 88 32.40 -25.39 -5.81
N CYS A 89 33.05 -25.08 -4.69
CA CYS A 89 33.76 -23.81 -4.47
C CYS A 89 35.24 -24.02 -4.11
N PRO A 90 36.11 -24.55 -5.00
CA PRO A 90 35.85 -24.87 -6.40
C PRO A 90 35.52 -26.35 -6.70
N LEU A 91 35.61 -27.26 -5.72
CA LEU A 91 35.33 -28.70 -5.89
C LEU A 91 34.23 -29.18 -4.93
N SER A 92 33.72 -30.39 -5.15
CA SER A 92 32.77 -31.08 -4.26
C SER A 92 33.44 -31.84 -3.09
N LEU A 93 34.76 -31.70 -2.92
CA LEU A 93 35.51 -32.32 -1.83
C LEU A 93 35.53 -31.37 -0.62
N PRO A 94 35.25 -31.84 0.61
CA PRO A 94 35.30 -30.99 1.81
C PRO A 94 36.65 -30.32 2.07
N SER A 95 37.75 -30.87 1.55
CA SER A 95 39.10 -30.26 1.59
C SER A 95 39.29 -29.10 0.60
N ASN A 96 38.30 -28.84 -0.27
CA ASN A 96 38.37 -27.97 -1.44
C ASN A 96 37.05 -27.20 -1.66
N SER A 97 36.35 -26.88 -0.57
CA SER A 97 35.08 -26.14 -0.57
C SER A 97 35.22 -24.88 0.29
N PHE A 98 35.92 -23.90 -0.25
CA PHE A 98 36.33 -22.65 0.39
C PHE A 98 35.24 -21.55 0.34
N SER A 99 33.97 -21.94 0.30
CA SER A 99 32.80 -21.07 0.52
C SER A 99 31.63 -21.90 1.06
N PRO A 100 30.89 -21.43 2.08
CA PRO A 100 29.70 -22.10 2.60
C PRO A 100 28.43 -21.87 1.77
N THR A 101 28.45 -20.92 0.82
CA THR A 101 27.29 -20.54 0.00
C THR A 101 27.66 -20.27 -1.46
N CYS A 102 26.66 -20.39 -2.34
CA CYS A 102 26.77 -20.18 -3.77
C CYS A 102 25.39 -19.97 -4.40
N HIS A 103 25.35 -19.40 -5.61
CA HIS A 103 24.14 -19.21 -6.42
C HIS A 103 24.45 -19.26 -7.92
N LEU A 104 23.41 -19.37 -8.76
CA LEU A 104 23.57 -19.36 -10.22
C LEU A 104 23.53 -17.94 -10.79
N SER A 105 24.52 -17.63 -11.64
CA SER A 105 24.55 -16.45 -12.50
C SER A 105 23.43 -16.49 -13.56
N LYS A 106 23.09 -15.33 -14.13
CA LYS A 106 22.16 -15.23 -15.28
C LYS A 106 22.62 -15.99 -16.52
N GLY A 107 23.91 -16.36 -16.60
CA GLY A 107 24.48 -17.23 -17.64
C GLY A 107 24.45 -18.73 -17.32
N GLY A 108 23.93 -19.15 -16.16
CA GLY A 108 23.97 -20.55 -15.70
C GLY A 108 25.28 -21.00 -15.06
N GLU A 109 26.23 -20.07 -14.84
CA GLU A 109 27.50 -20.34 -14.15
C GLU A 109 27.31 -20.32 -12.62
N LEU A 110 28.00 -21.21 -11.90
CA LEU A 110 27.99 -21.23 -10.45
C LEU A 110 28.92 -20.15 -9.88
N LEU A 111 28.37 -19.27 -9.04
CA LEU A 111 29.08 -18.21 -8.31
C LEU A 111 29.10 -18.53 -6.81
N CYS A 112 30.28 -18.52 -6.21
CA CYS A 112 30.48 -18.65 -4.77
C CYS A 112 30.66 -17.26 -4.16
N ASP A 113 29.85 -16.91 -3.16
CA ASP A 113 29.68 -15.52 -2.69
C ASP A 113 30.31 -15.23 -1.31
N GLN A 114 30.81 -16.25 -0.61
CA GLN A 114 31.48 -16.13 0.70
C GLN A 114 32.82 -16.89 0.73
N CYS A 115 33.76 -16.51 -0.14
CA CYS A 115 35.10 -17.13 -0.16
C CYS A 115 35.85 -16.95 1.17
N GLU A 116 36.51 -18.01 1.63
CA GLU A 116 37.34 -18.01 2.84
C GLU A 116 38.56 -17.06 2.72
N PRO A 117 39.12 -16.58 3.86
CA PRO A 117 40.31 -15.74 3.85
C PRO A 117 41.51 -16.41 3.17
N GLY A 118 42.04 -15.76 2.13
CA GLY A 118 43.12 -16.29 1.29
C GLY A 118 42.67 -16.84 -0.07
N TYR A 119 41.35 -16.92 -0.34
CA TYR A 119 40.77 -17.38 -1.60
C TYR A 119 40.07 -16.26 -2.36
N THR A 120 39.96 -16.42 -3.69
CA THR A 120 39.30 -15.45 -4.59
C THR A 120 38.91 -16.11 -5.92
N GLY A 121 38.25 -15.34 -6.79
CA GLY A 121 37.67 -15.84 -8.05
C GLY A 121 36.22 -16.30 -7.89
N PRO A 122 35.48 -16.46 -9.02
CA PRO A 122 34.05 -16.72 -9.01
C PRO A 122 33.66 -18.06 -8.35
N ARG A 123 34.60 -19.00 -8.16
CA ARG A 123 34.38 -20.23 -7.38
C ARG A 123 35.38 -20.42 -6.25
N CYS A 124 35.98 -19.34 -5.75
CA CYS A 124 37.08 -19.40 -4.77
C CYS A 124 38.26 -20.27 -5.28
N ASP A 125 38.41 -20.30 -6.61
CA ASP A 125 39.25 -21.20 -7.39
C ASP A 125 40.74 -20.78 -7.44
N ARG A 126 41.03 -19.56 -6.98
CA ARG A 126 42.34 -18.90 -7.02
C ARG A 126 42.73 -18.39 -5.64
N CYS A 127 44.03 -18.18 -5.42
CA CYS A 127 44.52 -17.55 -4.19
C CYS A 127 44.44 -16.03 -4.25
N TYR A 128 44.12 -15.43 -3.10
CA TYR A 128 44.12 -13.99 -2.89
C TYR A 128 45.56 -13.44 -2.85
N ASN A 129 45.73 -12.14 -3.04
CA ASN A 129 47.07 -11.52 -3.06
C ASN A 129 47.82 -11.76 -1.74
N GLY A 130 49.05 -12.26 -1.82
CA GLY A 130 49.84 -12.70 -0.66
C GLY A 130 49.71 -14.19 -0.30
N TYR A 131 48.90 -14.96 -1.03
CA TYR A 131 48.71 -16.40 -0.87
C TYR A 131 49.04 -17.14 -2.18
N PHE A 132 49.45 -18.40 -2.06
CA PHE A 132 49.74 -19.28 -3.20
C PHE A 132 49.19 -20.70 -3.00
N GLY A 133 48.95 -21.40 -4.09
CA GLY A 133 48.46 -22.78 -4.07
C GLY A 133 47.64 -23.13 -5.29
N GLN A 134 46.93 -24.26 -5.21
CA GLN A 134 46.06 -24.74 -6.29
C GLN A 134 44.71 -25.25 -5.72
N PRO A 135 43.78 -24.35 -5.35
CA PRO A 135 42.47 -24.70 -4.77
C PRO A 135 41.65 -25.70 -5.60
N SER A 136 41.84 -25.66 -6.92
CA SER A 136 41.13 -26.49 -7.91
C SER A 136 41.70 -27.91 -8.06
N VAL A 137 42.71 -28.31 -7.26
CA VAL A 137 43.29 -29.66 -7.25
C VAL A 137 42.93 -30.36 -5.94
N PRO A 138 42.47 -31.63 -5.94
CA PRO A 138 42.14 -32.37 -4.72
C PRO A 138 43.24 -32.32 -3.65
N GLY A 139 42.88 -31.83 -2.45
CA GLY A 139 43.81 -31.62 -1.32
C GLY A 139 44.65 -30.34 -1.38
N GLY A 140 44.63 -29.61 -2.50
CA GLY A 140 45.29 -28.31 -2.65
C GLY A 140 44.50 -27.17 -2.01
N SER A 141 45.21 -26.30 -1.29
CA SER A 141 44.66 -25.14 -0.56
C SER A 141 45.53 -23.90 -0.80
N CYS A 142 45.03 -22.72 -0.44
CA CYS A 142 45.83 -21.49 -0.46
C CYS A 142 46.60 -21.34 0.86
N GLN A 143 47.92 -21.24 0.76
CA GLN A 143 48.82 -21.02 1.88
C GLN A 143 49.42 -19.60 1.80
N PRO A 144 49.69 -18.91 2.92
CA PRO A 144 50.39 -17.64 2.90
C PRO A 144 51.77 -17.78 2.25
N CYS A 145 52.15 -16.84 1.39
CA CYS A 145 53.49 -16.83 0.79
C CYS A 145 54.57 -16.66 1.88
N HIS A 146 55.62 -17.49 1.83
CA HIS A 146 56.63 -17.63 2.90
C HIS A 146 57.68 -16.49 2.94
N CYS A 147 57.25 -15.28 2.57
CA CYS A 147 58.07 -14.08 2.36
C CYS A 147 58.36 -13.32 3.66
N HIS A 148 58.62 -14.04 4.76
CA HIS A 148 58.90 -13.52 6.11
C HIS A 148 57.88 -12.50 6.70
N GLY A 149 56.70 -12.35 6.09
CA GLY A 149 55.72 -11.31 6.44
C GLY A 149 56.04 -9.93 5.87
N ASN A 150 56.93 -9.85 4.87
CA ASN A 150 57.50 -8.61 4.34
C ASN A 150 57.06 -8.30 2.89
N LEU A 151 55.89 -8.78 2.45
CA LEU A 151 55.32 -8.42 1.13
C LEU A 151 54.65 -7.04 1.12
N ASP A 152 54.67 -6.38 -0.04
CA ASP A 152 53.78 -5.25 -0.32
C ASP A 152 52.45 -5.75 -0.90
N LEU A 153 51.44 -5.88 -0.04
CA LEU A 153 50.09 -6.31 -0.42
C LEU A 153 49.22 -5.20 -1.03
N SER A 154 49.73 -3.95 -1.14
CA SER A 154 48.97 -2.81 -1.67
C SER A 154 48.75 -2.87 -3.20
N THR A 155 49.52 -3.69 -3.90
CA THR A 155 49.38 -3.95 -5.34
C THR A 155 49.22 -5.45 -5.61
N PRO A 156 48.45 -5.87 -6.63
CA PRO A 156 48.35 -7.27 -7.01
C PRO A 156 49.69 -7.91 -7.39
N ASP A 157 49.72 -9.23 -7.36
CA ASP A 157 50.87 -10.08 -7.72
C ASP A 157 52.10 -9.83 -6.82
N SER A 158 51.89 -9.63 -5.51
CA SER A 158 52.95 -9.45 -4.51
C SER A 158 53.84 -10.69 -4.36
N CYS A 159 53.25 -11.87 -4.51
CA CYS A 159 53.92 -13.15 -4.68
C CYS A 159 53.24 -13.93 -5.80
N ASP A 160 53.96 -14.90 -6.36
CA ASP A 160 53.49 -15.78 -7.41
C ASP A 160 52.38 -16.72 -6.87
N PRO A 161 51.13 -16.64 -7.36
CA PRO A 161 49.99 -17.31 -6.73
C PRO A 161 49.97 -18.84 -6.92
N VAL A 162 50.93 -19.42 -7.65
CA VAL A 162 51.05 -20.87 -7.86
C VAL A 162 52.30 -21.42 -7.18
N THR A 163 53.41 -20.69 -7.18
CA THR A 163 54.71 -21.15 -6.65
C THR A 163 55.11 -20.54 -5.30
N GLY A 164 54.43 -19.47 -4.85
CA GLY A 164 54.68 -18.83 -3.55
C GLY A 164 55.89 -17.90 -3.52
N ARG A 165 56.68 -17.86 -4.60
CA ARG A 165 57.87 -16.99 -4.74
C ARG A 165 57.49 -15.53 -4.57
N CYS A 166 58.27 -14.82 -3.76
CA CYS A 166 58.07 -13.40 -3.49
C CYS A 166 58.43 -12.56 -4.72
N LEU A 167 57.55 -11.65 -5.14
CA LEU A 167 57.73 -10.80 -6.32
C LEU A 167 57.87 -9.31 -5.95
N ARG A 168 57.24 -8.88 -4.84
CA ARG A 168 57.29 -7.50 -4.32
C ARG A 168 57.43 -7.48 -2.81
N CYS A 169 58.66 -7.34 -2.34
CA CYS A 169 58.94 -7.01 -0.95
C CYS A 169 58.51 -5.56 -0.65
N ARG A 170 58.06 -5.34 0.58
CA ARG A 170 57.75 -4.00 1.12
C ARG A 170 59.00 -3.11 1.11
N GLN A 171 58.81 -1.80 0.99
CA GLN A 171 59.92 -0.84 0.94
C GLN A 171 60.89 -1.01 2.12
N GLY A 172 62.18 -1.14 1.81
CA GLY A 172 63.26 -1.36 2.77
C GLY A 172 63.70 -2.83 2.95
N TYR A 173 63.00 -3.77 2.32
CA TYR A 173 63.25 -5.22 2.42
C TYR A 173 63.55 -5.79 1.03
N GLY A 174 64.35 -6.84 0.97
CA GLY A 174 64.84 -7.48 -0.25
C GLY A 174 65.33 -8.90 -0.01
N GLY A 175 66.08 -9.44 -0.95
CA GLY A 175 66.35 -10.88 -1.03
C GLY A 175 65.22 -11.63 -1.73
N ALA A 176 65.43 -12.92 -2.02
CA ALA A 176 64.48 -13.72 -2.80
C ALA A 176 63.19 -14.01 -2.03
N ASP A 177 63.28 -14.09 -0.70
CA ASP A 177 62.16 -14.41 0.20
C ASP A 177 61.81 -13.23 1.14
N CYS A 178 62.18 -12.00 0.74
CA CYS A 178 62.07 -10.79 1.56
C CYS A 178 62.74 -10.92 2.94
N ASP A 179 63.85 -11.65 2.95
CA ASP A 179 64.64 -12.18 4.07
C ASP A 179 65.85 -11.30 4.46
N SER A 180 66.11 -10.24 3.69
CA SER A 180 67.20 -9.28 3.95
C SER A 180 66.70 -7.84 3.89
N CYS A 181 67.48 -6.89 4.40
CA CYS A 181 67.20 -5.47 4.20
C CYS A 181 67.68 -5.04 2.81
N ALA A 182 66.90 -4.20 2.12
CA ALA A 182 67.25 -3.68 0.80
C ALA A 182 68.55 -2.84 0.84
N GLU A 183 69.17 -2.60 -0.32
CA GLU A 183 70.31 -1.68 -0.40
C GLU A 183 69.90 -0.29 0.12
N GLY A 184 70.75 0.32 0.95
CA GLY A 184 70.42 1.56 1.66
C GLY A 184 69.58 1.37 2.94
N TYR A 185 69.32 0.13 3.38
CA TYR A 185 68.66 -0.21 4.64
C TYR A 185 69.49 -1.20 5.47
N TYR A 186 69.27 -1.22 6.79
CA TYR A 186 69.94 -2.11 7.74
C TYR A 186 69.01 -2.53 8.90
N GLY A 187 69.33 -3.64 9.55
CA GLY A 187 68.57 -4.22 10.65
C GLY A 187 68.40 -5.73 10.47
N ASP A 188 67.41 -6.31 11.16
CA ASP A 188 67.01 -7.70 10.98
C ASP A 188 65.66 -7.75 10.25
N ALA A 189 65.68 -8.32 9.06
CA ALA A 189 64.51 -8.47 8.20
C ALA A 189 63.57 -9.62 8.64
N THR A 190 64.07 -10.59 9.42
CA THR A 190 63.40 -11.89 9.63
C THR A 190 62.70 -12.00 10.99
N ALA A 191 63.41 -11.80 12.10
CA ALA A 191 62.88 -12.01 13.45
C ALA A 191 62.35 -10.71 14.06
N ALA A 192 63.13 -9.62 14.02
CA ALA A 192 62.73 -8.29 14.47
C ALA A 192 61.92 -7.51 13.42
N ARG A 193 62.07 -7.85 12.13
CA ARG A 193 61.41 -7.21 10.96
C ARG A 193 61.46 -5.68 11.03
N ASN A 194 62.68 -5.15 11.15
CA ASN A 194 62.93 -3.77 11.52
C ASN A 194 63.92 -3.03 10.59
N CYS A 195 63.99 -3.38 9.31
CA CYS A 195 64.87 -2.72 8.34
C CYS A 195 64.65 -1.19 8.30
N GLN A 196 65.64 -0.45 8.80
CA GLN A 196 65.68 1.01 8.86
C GLN A 196 66.59 1.56 7.77
N PRO A 197 66.29 2.72 7.16
CA PRO A 197 67.18 3.33 6.19
C PRO A 197 68.55 3.68 6.83
N CYS A 198 69.63 3.43 6.10
CA CYS A 198 71.01 3.71 6.51
C CYS A 198 71.18 5.14 7.02
N GLN A 199 70.58 6.10 6.31
CA GLN A 199 70.68 7.54 6.52
C GLN A 199 72.13 8.05 6.52
N CYS A 200 72.97 7.53 5.62
CA CYS A 200 74.32 8.04 5.43
C CYS A 200 74.28 9.50 4.93
N HIS A 201 75.12 10.35 5.51
CA HIS A 201 75.17 11.76 5.17
C HIS A 201 75.86 11.96 3.81
N THR A 202 75.11 12.31 2.77
CA THR A 202 75.54 12.32 1.36
C THR A 202 76.88 13.04 1.09
N ASN A 203 77.14 14.15 1.77
CA ASN A 203 78.42 14.88 1.68
C ASN A 203 79.54 14.23 2.51
N GLY A 204 79.23 13.53 3.61
CA GLY A 204 80.18 12.99 4.59
C GLY A 204 80.52 11.50 4.43
N SER A 205 79.67 10.71 3.77
CA SER A 205 79.96 9.32 3.40
C SER A 205 80.45 9.18 1.96
N LEU A 206 81.13 8.08 1.64
CA LEU A 206 81.57 7.71 0.29
C LEU A 206 80.43 7.15 -0.58
N SER A 207 79.38 6.62 0.04
CA SER A 207 78.16 6.09 -0.57
C SER A 207 76.97 6.27 0.38
N GLU A 208 75.75 6.16 -0.14
CA GLU A 208 74.52 6.10 0.67
C GLU A 208 74.23 4.67 1.18
N ILE A 209 74.94 3.66 0.66
CA ILE A 209 74.88 2.27 1.09
C ILE A 209 75.72 2.09 2.38
N CYS A 210 75.13 1.41 3.36
CA CYS A 210 75.78 1.01 4.61
C CYS A 210 75.80 -0.52 4.78
N SER A 211 76.49 -1.01 5.82
CA SER A 211 76.40 -2.42 6.24
C SER A 211 74.96 -2.77 6.65
N GLN A 212 74.36 -3.77 5.99
CA GLN A 212 72.98 -4.21 6.24
C GLN A 212 72.75 -4.76 7.66
N GLU A 213 73.79 -5.26 8.34
CA GLU A 213 73.69 -5.73 9.73
C GLU A 213 73.86 -4.59 10.75
N THR A 214 74.88 -3.75 10.57
CA THR A 214 75.33 -2.79 11.62
C THR A 214 74.88 -1.35 11.37
N GLY A 215 74.40 -1.04 10.16
CA GLY A 215 74.08 0.31 9.73
C GLY A 215 75.30 1.21 9.49
N GLN A 216 76.53 0.73 9.62
CA GLN A 216 77.72 1.58 9.50
C GLN A 216 77.94 2.03 8.04
N CYS A 217 77.93 3.35 7.83
CA CYS A 217 78.26 4.01 6.58
C CYS A 217 79.79 4.14 6.41
N GLN A 218 80.27 4.15 5.16
CA GLN A 218 81.70 4.38 4.88
C GLN A 218 81.98 5.89 4.85
N CYS A 219 82.76 6.41 5.79
CA CYS A 219 82.98 7.85 5.94
C CYS A 219 84.15 8.39 5.11
N LYS A 220 84.04 9.64 4.66
CA LYS A 220 85.13 10.40 4.04
C LYS A 220 86.14 10.84 5.09
N GLU A 221 87.32 11.24 4.63
CA GLU A 221 88.42 11.67 5.49
C GLU A 221 88.01 12.86 6.38
N ASN A 222 88.38 12.81 7.67
CA ASN A 222 87.98 13.75 8.72
C ASN A 222 86.46 13.78 9.04
N VAL A 223 85.71 12.73 8.71
CA VAL A 223 84.29 12.54 9.10
C VAL A 223 84.10 11.20 9.81
N ILE A 224 83.27 11.17 10.86
CA ILE A 224 82.99 10.00 11.71
C ILE A 224 81.49 9.91 12.07
N GLY A 225 81.12 8.87 12.82
CA GLY A 225 79.74 8.56 13.22
C GLY A 225 79.15 7.38 12.43
N ARG A 226 78.03 6.78 12.88
CA ARG A 226 77.39 5.67 12.14
C ARG A 226 76.95 6.12 10.75
N LYS A 227 76.48 7.36 10.64
CA LYS A 227 75.96 7.98 9.42
C LYS A 227 76.97 8.87 8.70
N CYS A 228 78.19 9.02 9.23
CA CYS A 228 79.19 9.98 8.72
C CYS A 228 78.72 11.44 8.78
N ASP A 229 78.11 11.78 9.91
CA ASP A 229 77.41 13.02 10.23
C ASP A 229 78.13 13.87 11.29
N THR A 230 79.37 13.54 11.66
CA THR A 230 80.16 14.29 12.66
C THR A 230 81.58 14.59 12.15
N CYS A 231 82.05 15.84 12.26
CA CYS A 231 83.45 16.20 11.94
C CYS A 231 84.43 15.54 12.94
N LEU A 232 85.56 15.00 12.45
CA LEU A 232 86.59 14.36 13.28
C LEU A 232 87.33 15.38 14.16
N VAL A 233 87.18 15.25 15.48
CA VAL A 233 87.96 16.02 16.46
C VAL A 233 89.27 15.30 16.76
N ARG A 234 90.42 15.97 16.57
CA ARG A 234 91.74 15.47 16.97
C ARG A 234 92.28 16.26 18.17
N THR A 235 92.82 15.56 19.16
CA THR A 235 93.04 16.09 20.52
C THR A 235 94.49 16.47 20.82
N ALA A 236 94.68 17.69 21.33
CA ALA A 236 95.69 18.03 22.36
C ALA A 236 95.46 19.43 22.98
N ASN A 237 94.52 19.53 23.93
CA ASN A 237 94.30 20.64 24.90
C ASN A 237 93.79 22.02 24.40
N ILE A 238 92.94 22.63 25.25
CA ILE A 238 92.39 24.01 25.20
C ILE A 238 91.19 24.20 24.22
N CYS A 239 90.27 25.11 24.59
CA CYS A 239 88.85 25.08 24.20
C CYS A 239 88.41 26.20 23.23
N HIS A 240 87.73 25.85 22.13
CA HIS A 240 86.33 26.24 21.84
C HIS A 240 85.83 25.58 20.53
N ALA A 241 84.51 25.44 20.37
CA ALA A 241 83.91 24.97 19.13
C ALA A 241 83.87 26.11 18.10
N LEU A 242 84.81 26.12 17.16
CA LEU A 242 85.02 27.20 16.19
C LEU A 242 84.77 26.80 14.73
N THR A 243 84.21 25.61 14.46
CA THR A 243 83.84 25.17 13.11
C THR A 243 82.49 24.45 13.07
N HIS A 244 81.71 24.76 12.04
CA HIS A 244 80.49 24.07 11.64
C HIS A 244 80.52 23.85 10.11
N GLY A 245 80.08 22.69 9.63
CA GLY A 245 79.73 22.53 8.21
C GLY A 245 80.01 21.15 7.63
N LEU A 246 78.96 20.35 7.47
CA LEU A 246 79.00 19.12 6.65
C LEU A 246 78.31 19.31 5.29
N ASN A 247 77.50 20.37 5.13
CA ASN A 247 76.69 20.64 3.93
C ASN A 247 77.48 21.26 2.75
N THR A 248 78.70 21.74 2.97
CA THR A 248 79.57 22.32 1.93
C THR A 248 80.72 21.38 1.58
N ARG A 249 80.44 20.38 0.75
CA ARG A 249 81.43 19.41 0.18
C ARG A 249 82.28 18.65 1.22
N GLY A 250 81.84 18.57 2.48
CA GLY A 250 82.55 17.84 3.55
C GLY A 250 83.72 18.60 4.21
N VAL A 251 83.69 19.94 4.26
CA VAL A 251 84.71 20.74 4.96
C VAL A 251 84.06 21.68 5.99
N CYS A 252 84.44 21.53 7.26
CA CYS A 252 83.90 22.25 8.41
C CYS A 252 84.52 23.67 8.52
N ALA A 253 83.70 24.73 8.66
CA ALA A 253 84.09 26.14 8.46
C ALA A 253 83.66 27.08 9.62
N PRO A 254 84.28 28.27 9.81
CA PRO A 254 84.12 29.05 11.05
C PRO A 254 82.83 29.88 11.19
N CYS A 255 82.39 30.06 12.45
CA CYS A 255 81.29 30.95 12.84
C CYS A 255 81.66 32.44 12.62
N HIS A 256 80.70 33.24 12.14
CA HIS A 256 80.88 34.68 11.90
C HIS A 256 79.66 35.49 12.38
N CYS A 257 79.48 35.58 13.70
CA CYS A 257 78.36 36.27 14.35
C CYS A 257 78.58 37.79 14.49
N ASN A 258 77.53 38.59 14.36
CA ASN A 258 77.59 40.05 14.49
C ASN A 258 77.64 40.48 15.96
N SER A 259 78.66 41.26 16.35
CA SER A 259 78.88 41.70 17.73
C SER A 259 77.77 42.55 18.34
N PHE A 260 77.01 43.30 17.53
CA PHE A 260 75.94 44.18 18.02
C PHE A 260 74.59 43.46 18.18
N GLY A 261 74.34 42.45 17.33
CA GLY A 261 73.06 41.74 17.28
C GLY A 261 73.06 40.34 17.89
N SER A 262 74.23 39.75 18.17
CA SER A 262 74.36 38.43 18.82
C SER A 262 74.55 38.54 20.34
N LYS A 263 74.27 37.44 21.07
CA LYS A 263 74.50 37.26 22.51
C LYS A 263 75.82 36.54 22.82
N SER A 264 76.35 35.77 21.87
CA SER A 264 77.71 35.20 21.91
C SER A 264 78.23 35.02 20.47
N PHE A 265 79.50 34.64 20.32
CA PHE A 265 80.13 34.42 19.01
C PHE A 265 80.03 32.98 18.51
N ASP A 266 79.50 32.08 19.33
CA ASP A 266 79.24 30.68 18.98
C ASP A 266 78.00 30.57 18.07
N CYS A 267 78.06 29.66 17.10
CA CYS A 267 76.96 29.34 16.20
C CYS A 267 76.56 27.86 16.32
N ASP A 268 75.35 27.52 15.88
CA ASP A 268 74.82 26.16 15.92
C ASP A 268 75.26 25.28 14.71
N GLU A 269 74.72 24.06 14.64
CA GLU A 269 74.94 23.10 13.54
C GLU A 269 74.26 23.48 12.21
N MET A 270 73.92 24.76 12.02
CA MET A 270 73.61 25.35 10.71
C MET A 270 74.45 26.62 10.44
N GLY A 271 75.26 27.08 11.38
CA GLY A 271 75.97 28.36 11.30
C GLY A 271 75.13 29.56 11.77
N GLN A 272 73.98 29.31 12.41
CA GLN A 272 73.08 30.34 12.93
C GLN A 272 73.53 30.79 14.33
N CYS A 273 73.66 32.10 14.49
CA CYS A 273 74.12 32.76 15.71
C CYS A 273 72.96 33.01 16.69
N ARG A 274 73.26 33.14 17.99
CA ARG A 274 72.25 33.40 19.03
C ARG A 274 71.92 34.89 19.13
N CYS A 275 70.75 35.32 18.64
CA CYS A 275 70.42 36.75 18.52
C CYS A 275 69.87 37.42 19.79
N GLN A 276 70.03 38.74 19.86
CA GLN A 276 69.42 39.62 20.84
C GLN A 276 67.90 39.81 20.57
N PRO A 277 67.08 40.20 21.56
CA PRO A 277 65.66 40.47 21.33
C PRO A 277 65.45 41.51 20.23
N GLY A 278 64.49 41.27 19.33
CA GLY A 278 64.24 42.14 18.17
C GLY A 278 65.23 41.99 17.01
N VAL A 279 66.24 41.11 17.11
CA VAL A 279 67.21 40.82 16.04
C VAL A 279 66.99 39.41 15.46
N THR A 280 67.24 39.23 14.17
CA THR A 280 67.11 37.95 13.46
C THR A 280 68.19 37.77 12.38
N GLY A 281 68.10 36.66 11.63
CA GLY A 281 69.02 36.28 10.55
C GLY A 281 70.20 35.43 11.02
N PRO A 282 70.87 34.70 10.11
CA PRO A 282 71.89 33.70 10.45
C PRO A 282 73.08 34.28 11.22
N LYS A 283 73.43 35.55 10.98
CA LYS A 283 74.52 36.26 11.66
C LYS A 283 74.04 37.26 12.71
N CYS A 284 72.72 37.32 12.98
CA CYS A 284 72.07 38.34 13.80
C CYS A 284 72.38 39.77 13.29
N ASP A 285 72.18 39.99 12.01
CA ASP A 285 72.65 41.16 11.24
C ASP A 285 71.52 42.11 10.82
N ARG A 286 70.27 41.85 11.23
CA ARG A 286 69.07 42.59 10.82
C ARG A 286 67.96 42.51 11.86
N CYS A 287 67.03 43.46 11.83
CA CYS A 287 65.88 43.46 12.73
C CYS A 287 64.86 42.35 12.39
N ALA A 288 64.23 41.82 13.43
CA ALA A 288 63.09 40.92 13.33
C ALA A 288 61.82 41.69 12.94
N ARG A 289 60.83 40.99 12.35
CA ARG A 289 59.50 41.57 12.10
C ARG A 289 58.90 42.05 13.44
N GLY A 290 58.46 43.31 13.50
CA GLY A 290 58.15 44.00 14.76
C GLY A 290 59.17 45.06 15.17
N PHE A 291 60.33 45.12 14.53
CA PHE A 291 61.48 45.93 14.97
C PHE A 291 62.19 46.59 13.77
N PHE A 292 62.78 47.75 14.03
CA PHE A 292 63.51 48.59 13.07
C PHE A 292 64.76 49.19 13.72
N ASN A 293 65.57 49.90 12.93
CA ASN A 293 66.72 50.67 13.41
C ASN A 293 67.75 49.82 14.19
N PHE A 294 68.54 49.02 13.46
CA PHE A 294 69.60 48.18 14.02
C PHE A 294 70.77 49.03 14.55
N GLN A 295 71.03 48.97 15.86
CA GLN A 295 72.08 49.73 16.56
C GLN A 295 72.81 48.86 17.59
N GLU A 296 73.76 49.45 18.31
CA GLU A 296 74.48 48.80 19.42
C GLU A 296 73.49 48.45 20.56
N GLY A 297 73.21 47.15 20.73
CA GLY A 297 72.16 46.65 21.64
C GLY A 297 70.90 46.10 20.96
N GLY A 298 70.88 46.00 19.62
CA GLY A 298 69.82 45.31 18.87
C GLY A 298 68.94 46.24 18.03
N CYS A 299 67.62 46.04 18.07
CA CYS A 299 66.66 46.83 17.29
C CYS A 299 65.53 47.39 18.15
N THR A 300 65.02 48.56 17.78
CA THR A 300 63.88 49.22 18.45
C THR A 300 62.56 48.60 17.99
N PRO A 301 61.60 48.27 18.87
CA PRO A 301 60.26 47.85 18.44
C PRO A 301 59.53 49.01 17.76
N CYS A 302 58.79 48.74 16.68
CA CYS A 302 57.96 49.75 16.01
C CYS A 302 56.53 49.78 16.58
N GLU A 303 55.95 50.98 16.74
CA GLU A 303 54.62 51.18 17.36
C GLU A 303 53.45 50.88 16.40
N CYS A 304 53.63 49.92 15.50
CA CYS A 304 52.70 49.55 14.43
C CYS A 304 51.65 48.51 14.89
N SER A 305 51.12 48.67 16.11
CA SER A 305 50.21 47.71 16.76
C SER A 305 48.93 47.41 15.97
N HIS A 306 48.49 48.36 15.15
CA HIS A 306 47.31 48.27 14.28
C HIS A 306 47.54 47.45 12.99
N VAL A 307 48.79 47.02 12.71
CA VAL A 307 49.14 46.06 11.65
C VAL A 307 50.00 44.91 12.20
N GLY A 308 49.74 44.48 13.44
CA GLY A 308 50.48 43.37 14.07
C GLY A 308 51.97 43.65 14.24
N ASN A 309 52.35 44.92 14.40
CA ASN A 309 53.73 45.44 14.41
C ASN A 309 54.49 45.23 13.08
N ASN A 310 53.79 45.12 11.95
CA ASN A 310 54.43 45.02 10.64
C ASN A 310 54.95 46.40 10.17
N CYS A 311 56.27 46.54 10.02
CA CYS A 311 56.94 47.80 9.67
C CYS A 311 58.19 47.59 8.82
N ASP A 312 58.63 48.64 8.12
CA ASP A 312 59.91 48.69 7.42
C ASP A 312 61.09 48.68 8.42
N THR A 313 62.10 47.87 8.11
CA THR A 313 63.21 47.58 9.05
C THR A 313 64.20 48.74 9.23
N ASN A 314 64.16 49.77 8.39
CA ASN A 314 65.09 50.90 8.44
C ASN A 314 64.40 52.17 8.95
N THR A 315 63.20 52.46 8.47
CA THR A 315 62.43 53.68 8.75
C THR A 315 61.42 53.51 9.88
N GLY A 316 61.02 52.28 10.22
CA GLY A 316 59.96 51.99 11.19
C GLY A 316 58.54 52.28 10.68
N GLN A 317 58.38 52.72 9.43
CA GLN A 317 57.06 53.01 8.85
C GLN A 317 56.22 51.73 8.74
N CYS A 318 54.96 51.79 9.19
CA CYS A 318 54.06 50.65 9.19
C CYS A 318 53.72 50.20 7.75
N ILE A 319 53.67 48.88 7.52
CA ILE A 319 53.39 48.29 6.19
C ILE A 319 52.07 47.51 6.25
N CYS A 320 51.15 47.84 5.34
CA CYS A 320 49.85 47.16 5.24
C CYS A 320 49.97 45.68 4.84
N PRO A 321 49.16 44.78 5.43
CA PRO A 321 48.96 43.42 4.93
C PRO A 321 48.38 43.38 3.49
N PRO A 322 48.53 42.27 2.75
CA PRO A 322 48.02 42.13 1.38
C PRO A 322 46.53 42.45 1.26
N ASN A 323 46.14 43.14 0.18
CA ASN A 323 44.76 43.49 -0.12
C ASN A 323 44.04 44.31 0.97
N THR A 324 44.78 45.08 1.79
CA THR A 324 44.21 46.07 2.73
C THR A 324 44.52 47.50 2.27
N ILE A 325 43.71 48.47 2.72
CA ILE A 325 43.78 49.89 2.33
C ILE A 325 43.54 50.84 3.52
N GLY A 326 43.96 52.09 3.34
CA GLY A 326 43.85 53.16 4.34
C GLY A 326 45.10 53.29 5.22
N GLU A 327 45.29 54.46 5.83
CA GLU A 327 46.48 54.80 6.65
C GLU A 327 46.75 53.83 7.81
N ARG A 328 45.73 53.08 8.25
CA ARG A 328 45.80 52.07 9.32
C ARG A 328 45.60 50.64 8.83
N CYS A 329 45.46 50.44 7.52
CA CYS A 329 45.29 49.15 6.87
C CYS A 329 44.11 48.33 7.44
N ASP A 330 43.10 49.03 7.97
CA ASP A 330 41.98 48.53 8.77
C ASP A 330 40.77 48.09 7.93
N ARG A 331 40.91 48.15 6.61
CA ARG A 331 39.84 47.88 5.63
C ARG A 331 40.39 47.05 4.48
N CYS A 332 39.57 46.15 3.95
CA CYS A 332 39.91 45.43 2.72
C CYS A 332 39.87 46.36 1.49
N ALA A 333 40.73 46.07 0.53
CA ALA A 333 40.65 46.61 -0.83
C ALA A 333 39.31 46.20 -1.50
N PRO A 334 38.84 46.93 -2.52
CA PRO A 334 37.65 46.53 -3.28
C PRO A 334 37.75 45.09 -3.80
N ASN A 335 36.62 44.38 -3.81
CA ASN A 335 36.47 42.97 -4.21
C ASN A 335 37.19 41.97 -3.27
N HIS A 336 37.48 42.38 -2.03
CA HIS A 336 38.07 41.53 -0.99
C HIS A 336 37.26 41.56 0.32
N TRP A 337 37.47 40.56 1.17
CA TRP A 337 36.74 40.32 2.42
C TRP A 337 37.59 39.60 3.48
N GLY A 338 37.05 39.46 4.70
CA GLY A 338 37.65 38.65 5.76
C GLY A 338 38.98 39.24 6.24
N HIS A 339 38.92 40.49 6.73
CA HIS A 339 40.10 41.23 7.22
C HIS A 339 40.80 40.50 8.36
N ASP A 340 42.09 40.24 8.18
CA ASP A 340 43.01 39.78 9.22
C ASP A 340 44.25 40.68 9.27
N ILE A 341 44.68 40.99 10.50
CA ILE A 341 45.73 41.97 10.80
C ILE A 341 47.15 41.50 10.43
N VAL A 342 47.34 40.20 10.13
CA VAL A 342 48.65 39.61 9.80
C VAL A 342 48.73 39.14 8.35
N THR A 343 47.63 38.59 7.82
CA THR A 343 47.53 37.92 6.51
C THR A 343 46.76 38.73 5.46
N GLY A 344 46.00 39.75 5.88
CA GLY A 344 45.31 40.67 4.99
C GLY A 344 43.88 40.25 4.64
N CYS A 345 43.44 40.51 3.40
CA CYS A 345 42.08 40.16 2.94
C CYS A 345 42.07 39.16 1.78
N LYS A 346 41.06 38.28 1.80
CA LYS A 346 40.81 37.26 0.78
C LYS A 346 40.02 37.86 -0.39
N GLU A 347 40.28 37.39 -1.61
CA GLU A 347 39.51 37.80 -2.78
C GLU A 347 38.08 37.22 -2.73
N CYS A 348 37.10 38.01 -3.19
CA CYS A 348 35.71 37.56 -3.33
C CYS A 348 35.54 36.54 -4.47
N GLY A 349 36.09 36.84 -5.66
CA GLY A 349 35.95 36.00 -6.86
C GLY A 349 34.50 35.89 -7.37
N CYS A 350 33.73 37.00 -7.33
CA CYS A 350 32.33 37.02 -7.76
C CYS A 350 32.16 36.89 -9.29
N SER A 351 31.07 36.23 -9.70
CA SER A 351 30.69 36.10 -11.11
C SER A 351 30.34 37.46 -11.72
N ALA A 352 31.12 37.90 -12.72
CA ALA A 352 30.87 39.17 -13.42
C ALA A 352 29.51 39.25 -14.13
N ILE A 353 28.88 38.09 -14.39
CA ILE A 353 27.59 37.96 -15.06
C ILE A 353 26.47 37.72 -14.03
N GLY A 354 26.71 36.81 -13.08
CA GLY A 354 25.70 36.37 -12.11
C GLY A 354 25.60 37.20 -10.83
N SER A 355 26.61 37.99 -10.48
CA SER A 355 26.58 38.88 -9.31
C SER A 355 26.07 40.28 -9.65
N VAL A 356 25.49 40.96 -8.66
CA VAL A 356 25.12 42.39 -8.71
C VAL A 356 26.37 43.27 -8.62
N SER A 357 27.38 42.83 -7.87
CA SER A 357 28.66 43.52 -7.66
C SER A 357 29.82 42.53 -7.60
N GLN A 358 31.04 43.02 -7.86
CA GLN A 358 32.28 42.28 -7.61
C GLN A 358 32.72 42.30 -6.12
N GLN A 359 32.13 43.21 -5.33
CA GLN A 359 32.29 43.23 -3.88
C GLN A 359 31.29 42.26 -3.23
N CYS A 360 31.82 41.26 -2.55
CA CYS A 360 31.09 40.35 -1.67
C CYS A 360 30.91 40.93 -0.25
N ASN A 361 30.11 40.25 0.58
CA ASN A 361 29.96 40.57 1.99
C ASN A 361 31.33 40.55 2.72
N VAL A 362 31.69 41.66 3.37
CA VAL A 362 33.00 41.86 4.01
C VAL A 362 33.33 40.85 5.12
N ASN A 363 32.32 40.24 5.74
CA ASN A 363 32.47 39.29 6.84
C ASN A 363 32.32 37.81 6.39
N THR A 364 31.40 37.52 5.46
CA THR A 364 31.07 36.13 5.07
C THR A 364 31.63 35.69 3.72
N GLY A 365 32.11 36.60 2.88
CA GLY A 365 32.61 36.28 1.54
C GLY A 365 31.53 36.00 0.48
N CYS A 366 30.26 35.91 0.87
CA CYS A 366 29.15 35.64 -0.04
C CYS A 366 28.91 36.82 -1.00
N CYS A 367 28.86 36.54 -2.30
CA CYS A 367 28.50 37.50 -3.34
C CYS A 367 26.97 37.70 -3.40
N SER A 368 26.52 38.93 -3.67
CA SER A 368 25.09 39.19 -3.93
C SER A 368 24.72 38.79 -5.34
N CYS A 369 23.94 37.72 -5.50
CA CYS A 369 23.53 37.20 -6.81
C CYS A 369 22.35 37.97 -7.40
N ARG A 370 22.30 38.03 -8.73
CA ARG A 370 21.12 38.40 -9.51
C ARG A 370 20.15 37.22 -9.54
N ASP A 371 18.86 37.49 -9.69
CA ASP A 371 17.77 36.52 -9.50
C ASP A 371 18.03 35.13 -10.09
N THR A 372 18.44 35.02 -11.36
CA THR A 372 18.60 33.72 -12.04
C THR A 372 19.85 32.92 -11.65
N TYR A 373 20.66 33.40 -10.69
CA TYR A 373 21.95 32.80 -10.29
C TYR A 373 22.00 32.45 -8.79
N ARG A 374 22.85 31.49 -8.42
CA ARG A 374 23.10 31.06 -7.03
C ARG A 374 24.55 30.60 -6.81
N GLY A 375 24.81 30.09 -5.60
CA GLY A 375 26.14 29.71 -5.12
C GLY A 375 26.88 30.90 -4.52
N GLU A 376 27.86 30.66 -3.65
CA GLU A 376 28.57 31.72 -2.90
C GLU A 376 29.20 32.79 -3.80
N LYS A 377 29.54 32.42 -5.04
CA LYS A 377 30.16 33.29 -6.06
C LYS A 377 29.23 33.62 -7.24
N CYS A 378 27.96 33.22 -7.21
CA CYS A 378 26.96 33.45 -8.26
C CYS A 378 27.36 32.88 -9.64
N ASN A 379 28.10 31.78 -9.63
CA ASN A 379 28.64 31.08 -10.81
C ASN A 379 27.79 29.87 -11.25
N GLU A 380 26.61 29.69 -10.65
CA GLU A 380 25.64 28.64 -10.96
C GLU A 380 24.28 29.25 -11.28
N CYS A 381 23.46 28.56 -12.07
CA CYS A 381 22.06 28.95 -12.26
C CYS A 381 21.19 28.54 -11.05
N ARG A 382 20.22 29.38 -10.68
CA ARG A 382 19.22 29.09 -9.65
C ARG A 382 18.38 27.87 -10.04
N ILE A 383 17.81 27.15 -9.07
CA ILE A 383 16.83 26.07 -9.34
C ILE A 383 15.74 26.61 -10.27
N GLY A 384 15.37 25.82 -11.29
CA GLY A 384 14.52 26.26 -12.40
C GLY A 384 15.25 26.88 -13.59
N PHE A 385 16.58 27.00 -13.55
CA PHE A 385 17.38 27.54 -14.64
C PHE A 385 18.62 26.66 -14.89
N ARG A 386 19.06 26.59 -16.15
CA ARG A 386 20.18 25.77 -16.65
C ARG A 386 21.10 26.55 -17.58
N ASP A 387 22.24 25.97 -17.97
CA ASP A 387 23.16 26.50 -18.99
C ASP A 387 23.81 27.86 -18.66
N PHE A 388 24.54 27.90 -17.53
CA PHE A 388 25.42 29.04 -17.21
C PHE A 388 26.43 29.29 -18.35
N PRO A 389 26.68 30.54 -18.79
CA PRO A 389 26.28 31.80 -18.15
C PRO A 389 24.94 32.40 -18.64
N GLN A 390 24.19 31.76 -19.53
CA GLN A 390 22.92 32.27 -20.05
C GLN A 390 21.76 31.47 -19.45
N CYS A 391 21.58 31.65 -18.13
CA CYS A 391 20.66 30.86 -17.32
C CYS A 391 19.23 30.86 -17.89
N THR A 392 18.88 29.76 -18.57
CA THR A 392 17.64 29.56 -19.34
C THR A 392 16.66 28.73 -18.51
N GLN A 393 15.38 29.10 -18.52
CA GLN A 393 14.36 28.48 -17.67
C GLN A 393 14.09 27.01 -18.03
N CYS A 394 13.81 26.19 -17.01
CA CYS A 394 13.35 24.81 -17.11
C CYS A 394 11.81 24.76 -17.21
N GLU A 395 11.29 23.98 -18.16
CA GLU A 395 9.84 23.78 -18.36
C GLU A 395 9.36 22.48 -17.70
N CYS A 396 9.58 22.32 -16.39
CA CYS A 396 9.24 21.11 -15.65
C CYS A 396 7.90 21.21 -14.91
N HIS A 397 7.04 20.19 -15.03
CA HIS A 397 5.84 20.06 -14.20
C HIS A 397 6.19 19.54 -12.81
N PHE A 398 6.00 20.38 -11.79
CA PHE A 398 6.22 20.06 -10.37
C PHE A 398 5.49 18.78 -9.92
N SER A 399 4.24 18.56 -10.36
CA SER A 399 3.46 17.35 -10.04
C SER A 399 4.13 16.05 -10.47
N GLY A 400 4.88 16.07 -11.57
CA GLY A 400 5.45 14.90 -12.23
C GLY A 400 6.96 14.77 -12.14
N SER A 401 7.65 15.81 -11.69
CA SER A 401 9.11 15.81 -11.52
C SER A 401 9.50 15.19 -10.17
N ASP A 402 10.73 14.66 -10.09
CA ASP A 402 11.28 14.02 -8.89
C ASP A 402 11.44 15.05 -7.76
N SER A 403 10.93 14.72 -6.56
CA SER A 403 10.97 15.62 -5.40
C SER A 403 12.39 15.95 -4.93
N GLN A 404 13.40 15.13 -5.24
CA GLN A 404 14.80 15.44 -4.97
C GLN A 404 15.38 16.50 -5.93
N THR A 405 14.67 16.81 -7.02
CA THR A 405 15.07 17.81 -8.02
C THR A 405 14.22 19.09 -7.99
N CYS A 406 13.24 19.17 -7.09
CA CYS A 406 12.31 20.28 -6.97
C CYS A 406 12.44 20.98 -5.61
N ASP A 407 12.32 22.30 -5.62
CA ASP A 407 12.10 23.11 -4.42
C ASP A 407 10.60 23.09 -4.07
N PRO A 408 10.20 22.62 -2.87
CA PRO A 408 8.80 22.54 -2.48
C PRO A 408 8.19 23.89 -2.07
N GLU A 409 9.00 24.89 -1.70
CA GLU A 409 8.50 26.23 -1.34
C GLU A 409 8.21 27.06 -2.59
N THR A 410 9.09 27.04 -3.58
CA THR A 410 8.89 27.78 -4.85
C THR A 410 8.12 26.99 -5.91
N GLN A 411 7.96 25.67 -5.73
CA GLN A 411 7.38 24.73 -6.71
C GLN A 411 8.14 24.66 -8.04
N VAL A 412 9.44 24.94 -8.02
CA VAL A 412 10.31 24.99 -9.20
C VAL A 412 11.28 23.81 -9.22
N CYS A 413 11.44 23.15 -10.37
CA CYS A 413 12.32 21.99 -10.52
C CYS A 413 13.53 22.27 -11.41
N ALA A 414 14.65 21.64 -11.09
CA ALA A 414 15.84 21.60 -11.93
C ALA A 414 15.66 20.69 -13.15
N CYS A 415 16.37 20.99 -14.22
CA CYS A 415 16.44 20.18 -15.44
C CYS A 415 17.90 20.00 -15.87
N ALA A 416 18.18 18.94 -16.62
CA ALA A 416 19.54 18.62 -17.04
C ALA A 416 20.10 19.66 -18.02
N ASP A 417 21.32 20.16 -17.74
CA ASP A 417 22.03 21.12 -18.58
C ASP A 417 22.10 20.68 -20.04
N ARG A 418 22.12 21.67 -20.95
CA ARG A 418 22.08 21.60 -22.42
C ARG A 418 20.81 20.99 -23.01
N THR A 419 20.30 19.92 -22.39
CA THR A 419 19.15 19.16 -22.89
C THR A 419 17.81 19.76 -22.47
N GLY A 420 17.71 20.37 -21.29
CA GLY A 420 16.45 20.83 -20.71
C GLY A 420 15.56 19.72 -20.15
N LYS A 421 15.96 18.45 -20.22
CA LYS A 421 15.14 17.32 -19.79
C LYS A 421 14.97 17.30 -18.27
N CYS A 422 13.74 17.18 -17.81
CA CYS A 422 13.39 17.06 -16.39
C CYS A 422 13.56 15.61 -15.89
N SER A 423 13.83 15.43 -14.60
CA SER A 423 13.81 14.12 -13.93
C SER A 423 12.38 13.79 -13.50
N CYS A 424 11.79 12.71 -14.02
CA CYS A 424 10.37 12.39 -13.79
C CYS A 424 10.17 11.29 -12.74
N LYS A 425 9.09 11.39 -11.97
CA LYS A 425 8.60 10.34 -11.06
C LYS A 425 8.31 9.04 -11.81
N THR A 426 8.31 7.91 -11.09
CA THR A 426 8.28 6.54 -11.63
C THR A 426 7.21 6.29 -12.70
N ASN A 427 5.98 6.80 -12.53
CA ASN A 427 4.86 6.55 -13.45
C ASN A 427 4.63 7.70 -14.45
N VAL A 428 5.59 8.63 -14.59
CA VAL A 428 5.49 9.87 -15.38
C VAL A 428 6.52 9.89 -16.51
N GLU A 429 6.18 10.51 -17.64
CA GLU A 429 7.03 10.65 -18.82
C GLU A 429 6.85 12.01 -19.54
N GLY A 430 7.48 12.14 -20.71
CA GLY A 430 7.63 13.39 -21.46
C GLY A 430 8.91 14.15 -21.10
N HIS A 431 9.21 15.21 -21.88
CA HIS A 431 10.39 16.06 -21.65
C HIS A 431 10.28 16.90 -20.37
N SER A 432 9.07 17.40 -20.13
CA SER A 432 8.64 18.26 -19.03
C SER A 432 8.05 17.50 -17.83
N CYS A 433 8.01 16.17 -17.87
CA CYS A 433 7.29 15.33 -16.90
C CYS A 433 5.78 15.67 -16.78
N GLY A 434 5.15 16.14 -17.85
CA GLY A 434 3.74 16.53 -17.89
C GLY A 434 2.74 15.43 -18.23
N ALA A 435 3.19 14.20 -18.54
CA ALA A 435 2.33 13.11 -19.00
C ALA A 435 2.44 11.86 -18.11
N CYS A 436 1.32 11.19 -17.85
CA CYS A 436 1.31 9.85 -17.27
C CYS A 436 1.76 8.82 -18.32
N LYS A 437 2.46 7.77 -17.88
CA LYS A 437 2.82 6.62 -18.72
C LYS A 437 1.58 5.83 -19.16
N PRO A 438 1.66 5.03 -20.25
CA PRO A 438 0.60 4.10 -20.61
C PRO A 438 0.17 3.20 -19.44
N SER A 439 -1.14 2.97 -19.29
CA SER A 439 -1.77 2.30 -18.15
C SER A 439 -1.59 3.01 -16.78
N THR A 440 -1.31 4.32 -16.77
CA THR A 440 -1.30 5.15 -15.55
C THR A 440 -2.04 6.48 -15.77
N PHE A 441 -2.57 7.07 -14.69
CA PHE A 441 -3.46 8.24 -14.73
C PHE A 441 -3.29 9.15 -13.50
N GLY A 442 -3.93 10.33 -13.53
CA GLY A 442 -4.12 11.17 -12.33
C GLY A 442 -2.86 11.87 -11.82
N LEU A 443 -2.15 12.59 -12.70
CA LEU A 443 -0.91 13.30 -12.38
C LEU A 443 -1.08 14.28 -11.21
N SER A 444 -0.47 13.98 -10.06
CA SER A 444 -0.71 14.68 -8.80
C SER A 444 0.59 14.96 -8.02
N VAL A 445 0.66 16.14 -7.40
CA VAL A 445 1.72 16.52 -6.45
C VAL A 445 1.77 15.54 -5.28
N LYS A 446 0.61 15.21 -4.70
CA LYS A 446 0.47 14.32 -3.53
C LYS A 446 0.87 12.87 -3.82
N ASN A 447 0.89 12.45 -5.09
CA ASN A 447 1.25 11.09 -5.48
C ASN A 447 2.79 10.97 -5.58
N PRO A 448 3.45 10.09 -4.80
CA PRO A 448 4.91 9.92 -4.84
C PRO A 448 5.40 9.31 -6.16
N LEU A 449 4.57 8.50 -6.82
CA LEU A 449 4.85 7.93 -8.16
C LEU A 449 4.44 8.87 -9.30
N GLY A 450 3.74 9.97 -8.98
CA GLY A 450 3.26 11.01 -9.88
C GLY A 450 1.89 10.67 -10.48
N CYS A 451 1.75 9.47 -11.06
CA CYS A 451 0.49 8.94 -11.56
C CYS A 451 0.20 7.56 -10.93
N SER A 452 -1.06 7.23 -10.69
CA SER A 452 -1.48 5.89 -10.22
C SER A 452 -1.65 4.93 -11.40
N ARG A 453 -1.41 3.64 -11.19
CA ARG A 453 -1.69 2.60 -12.20
C ARG A 453 -3.19 2.39 -12.36
N CYS A 454 -3.66 2.20 -13.60
CA CYS A 454 -5.00 1.71 -13.88
C CYS A 454 -5.17 0.32 -13.24
N TYR A 455 -6.23 0.13 -12.46
CA TYR A 455 -6.55 -1.15 -11.85
C TYR A 455 -7.76 -1.80 -12.54
N CYS A 456 -8.86 -1.06 -12.65
CA CYS A 456 -10.08 -1.47 -13.34
C CYS A 456 -10.56 -2.91 -13.01
N TYR A 457 -10.33 -3.38 -11.77
CA TYR A 457 -10.53 -4.78 -11.30
C TYR A 457 -9.99 -5.87 -12.25
N GLY A 458 -8.90 -5.57 -12.97
CA GLY A 458 -8.25 -6.47 -13.92
C GLY A 458 -8.97 -6.63 -15.28
N LEU A 459 -10.04 -5.88 -15.54
CA LEU A 459 -10.84 -5.98 -16.77
C LEU A 459 -10.27 -5.23 -17.97
N THR A 460 -9.49 -4.16 -17.71
CA THR A 460 -8.81 -3.36 -18.73
C THR A 460 -7.59 -2.67 -18.11
N LEU A 461 -6.62 -2.29 -18.95
CA LEU A 461 -5.49 -1.45 -18.56
C LEU A 461 -5.62 -0.02 -19.13
N SER A 462 -6.71 0.28 -19.84
CA SER A 462 -7.02 1.61 -20.35
C SER A 462 -7.89 2.37 -19.34
N CYS A 463 -7.36 3.47 -18.81
CA CYS A 463 -8.10 4.38 -17.93
C CYS A 463 -7.58 5.82 -18.03
N SER A 464 -8.38 6.74 -17.48
CA SER A 464 -8.12 8.18 -17.38
C SER A 464 -8.45 8.70 -15.99
N GLU A 465 -8.10 9.96 -15.66
CA GLU A 465 -8.61 10.60 -14.44
C GLU A 465 -10.08 11.00 -14.64
N ALA A 466 -10.96 10.62 -13.71
CA ALA A 466 -12.39 10.86 -13.81
C ALA A 466 -12.72 12.37 -13.89
N PRO A 467 -13.35 12.86 -14.99
CA PRO A 467 -13.70 14.26 -15.14
C PRO A 467 -14.99 14.62 -14.38
N GLY A 468 -15.12 15.87 -13.96
CA GLY A 468 -16.36 16.38 -13.35
C GLY A 468 -16.61 15.97 -11.90
N LEU A 469 -15.67 15.28 -11.26
CA LEU A 469 -15.78 14.91 -9.85
C LEU A 469 -15.20 15.98 -8.91
N ILE A 470 -15.89 16.21 -7.79
CA ILE A 470 -15.48 17.05 -6.66
C ILE A 470 -15.35 16.23 -5.38
N ARG A 471 -14.54 16.70 -4.43
CA ARG A 471 -14.44 16.12 -3.09
C ARG A 471 -15.59 16.60 -2.21
N MET A 472 -16.28 15.65 -1.58
CA MET A 472 -17.45 15.85 -0.73
C MET A 472 -17.27 15.13 0.62
N TRP A 473 -17.95 15.64 1.65
CA TRP A 473 -17.73 15.24 3.06
C TRP A 473 -18.85 14.33 3.55
N LEU A 474 -18.56 13.04 3.70
CA LEU A 474 -19.46 12.07 4.33
C LEU A 474 -19.31 12.17 5.86
N THR A 475 -20.27 12.80 6.54
CA THR A 475 -20.23 13.07 7.99
C THR A 475 -21.18 12.18 8.79
N LEU A 476 -21.14 12.28 10.13
CA LEU A 476 -22.27 11.85 10.98
C LEU A 476 -23.51 12.70 10.71
N LYS A 477 -24.69 12.08 10.76
CA LYS A 477 -25.97 12.78 10.68
C LYS A 477 -26.35 13.41 12.04
N PRO A 478 -27.19 14.46 12.08
CA PRO A 478 -27.56 15.13 13.34
C PRO A 478 -28.23 14.24 14.40
N GLU A 479 -28.86 13.13 14.00
CA GLU A 479 -29.48 12.17 14.93
C GLU A 479 -28.49 11.14 15.52
N GLN A 480 -27.29 11.02 14.95
CA GLN A 480 -26.29 9.99 15.30
C GLN A 480 -25.41 10.39 16.48
N THR A 481 -26.03 10.79 17.58
CA THR A 481 -25.35 11.28 18.81
C THR A 481 -24.69 10.18 19.64
N VAL A 482 -25.01 8.90 19.39
CA VAL A 482 -24.48 7.74 20.13
C VAL A 482 -23.96 6.68 19.15
N LEU A 483 -22.65 6.50 19.11
CA LEU A 483 -22.00 5.42 18.36
C LEU A 483 -21.98 4.12 19.18
N PRO A 484 -22.10 2.95 18.54
CA PRO A 484 -21.82 1.67 19.17
C PRO A 484 -20.32 1.45 19.37
N LEU A 485 -19.98 0.79 20.48
CA LEU A 485 -18.65 0.28 20.78
C LEU A 485 -18.61 -1.22 20.49
N VAL A 486 -17.49 -1.68 19.92
CA VAL A 486 -17.23 -3.10 19.63
C VAL A 486 -15.82 -3.52 20.01
N ASP A 487 -15.63 -4.83 20.19
CA ASP A 487 -14.29 -5.44 20.31
C ASP A 487 -13.53 -5.42 18.97
N ARG A 488 -12.23 -5.73 19.00
CA ARG A 488 -11.36 -5.81 17.81
C ARG A 488 -11.92 -6.69 16.67
N SER A 489 -12.65 -7.77 16.98
CA SER A 489 -13.22 -8.68 15.98
C SER A 489 -14.65 -8.30 15.52
N ASN A 490 -15.28 -7.30 16.16
CA ASN A 490 -16.66 -6.90 15.91
C ASN A 490 -17.64 -8.09 16.08
N THR A 491 -17.48 -8.84 17.17
CA THR A 491 -18.38 -9.93 17.60
C THR A 491 -19.28 -9.52 18.76
N VAL A 492 -18.85 -8.58 19.60
CA VAL A 492 -19.64 -8.00 20.70
C VAL A 492 -19.93 -6.52 20.39
N GLU A 493 -21.18 -6.09 20.54
CA GLU A 493 -21.58 -4.67 20.41
C GLU A 493 -22.28 -4.18 21.68
N THR A 494 -21.90 -2.99 22.16
CA THR A 494 -22.57 -2.31 23.27
C THR A 494 -22.74 -0.81 23.01
N ARG A 495 -23.70 -0.21 23.72
CA ARG A 495 -23.92 1.25 23.80
C ARG A 495 -23.93 1.75 25.26
N ARG A 496 -23.65 0.86 26.22
CA ARG A 496 -23.50 1.17 27.63
C ARG A 496 -22.29 2.09 27.80
N GLY A 497 -22.35 3.05 28.73
CA GLY A 497 -21.25 3.99 28.99
C GLY A 497 -21.00 5.07 27.92
N VAL A 498 -21.69 5.01 26.77
CA VAL A 498 -21.61 6.05 25.74
C VAL A 498 -22.64 7.14 26.02
N SER A 499 -22.23 8.41 25.86
CA SER A 499 -23.05 9.60 26.01
C SER A 499 -22.66 10.68 25.00
N PHE A 500 -23.47 11.73 24.88
CA PHE A 500 -23.23 12.85 23.97
C PHE A 500 -23.08 14.17 24.74
N GLN A 501 -22.02 14.91 24.48
CA GLN A 501 -21.76 16.25 25.01
C GLN A 501 -21.30 17.12 23.85
N HIS A 502 -22.26 17.70 23.12
CA HIS A 502 -22.02 18.42 21.86
C HIS A 502 -20.79 19.35 21.93
N PRO A 503 -19.81 19.24 21.01
CA PRO A 503 -19.84 18.46 19.76
C PRO A 503 -19.33 17.00 19.87
N GLU A 504 -19.05 16.49 21.07
CA GLU A 504 -18.29 15.24 21.28
C GLU A 504 -19.18 14.04 21.67
N ILE A 505 -18.81 12.85 21.20
CA ILE A 505 -19.34 11.55 21.65
C ILE A 505 -18.35 10.97 22.66
N LEU A 506 -18.81 10.64 23.87
CA LEU A 506 -18.01 10.36 25.06
C LEU A 506 -18.26 8.93 25.55
N VAL A 507 -17.19 8.17 25.82
CA VAL A 507 -17.24 6.87 26.53
C VAL A 507 -16.66 7.00 27.94
N HIS A 508 -17.40 6.50 28.93
CA HIS A 508 -16.94 6.29 30.31
C HIS A 508 -16.53 4.83 30.52
N ALA A 509 -15.25 4.57 30.83
CA ALA A 509 -14.71 3.20 30.88
C ALA A 509 -15.35 2.35 31.98
N ASP A 510 -15.57 2.91 33.18
CA ASP A 510 -16.19 2.26 34.33
C ASP A 510 -17.62 1.74 34.06
N LEU A 511 -18.29 2.30 33.04
CA LEU A 511 -19.60 1.88 32.57
C LEU A 511 -19.53 0.87 31.41
N VAL A 512 -18.40 0.74 30.71
CA VAL A 512 -18.16 -0.17 29.58
C VAL A 512 -17.55 -1.49 30.02
N ASP A 513 -16.53 -1.48 30.88
CA ASP A 513 -15.75 -2.66 31.27
C ASP A 513 -16.61 -3.88 31.72
N PRO A 514 -17.77 -3.71 32.41
CA PRO A 514 -18.66 -4.83 32.76
C PRO A 514 -19.40 -5.47 31.57
N ALA A 515 -19.24 -4.96 30.36
CA ALA A 515 -19.91 -5.39 29.14
C ALA A 515 -18.97 -5.59 27.94
N LEU A 516 -17.78 -4.97 27.93
CA LEU A 516 -16.81 -5.07 26.84
C LEU A 516 -15.39 -4.80 27.35
N THR A 517 -14.48 -5.77 27.19
CA THR A 517 -13.07 -5.65 27.58
C THR A 517 -12.28 -4.79 26.60
N GLU A 518 -11.28 -4.03 27.08
CA GLU A 518 -10.30 -3.40 26.20
C GLU A 518 -9.49 -4.46 25.40
N PRO A 519 -9.10 -4.19 24.13
CA PRO A 519 -9.31 -2.96 23.37
C PRO A 519 -10.71 -2.89 22.73
N TYR A 520 -11.34 -1.71 22.82
CA TYR A 520 -12.62 -1.43 22.18
C TYR A 520 -12.59 -0.21 21.24
N TYR A 521 -13.49 -0.22 20.27
CA TYR A 521 -13.49 0.66 19.10
C TYR A 521 -14.87 1.27 18.83
N TRP A 522 -14.89 2.53 18.42
CA TRP A 522 -16.04 3.20 17.82
C TRP A 522 -16.34 2.61 16.44
N LYS A 523 -17.54 2.06 16.26
CA LYS A 523 -18.00 1.49 14.98
C LYS A 523 -18.83 2.52 14.22
N LEU A 524 -18.36 2.91 13.03
CA LEU A 524 -19.02 3.96 12.26
C LEU A 524 -20.41 3.53 11.72
N PRO A 525 -21.38 4.47 11.58
CA PRO A 525 -22.73 4.14 11.17
C PRO A 525 -22.87 3.70 9.70
N GLY A 526 -24.08 3.29 9.33
CA GLY A 526 -24.38 2.66 8.04
C GLY A 526 -24.04 3.45 6.77
N GLN A 527 -23.88 4.78 6.83
CA GLN A 527 -23.44 5.53 5.65
C GLN A 527 -21.95 5.33 5.30
N PHE A 528 -21.12 4.86 6.24
CA PHE A 528 -19.70 4.54 6.01
C PHE A 528 -19.50 3.07 5.57
N LYS A 529 -20.40 2.55 4.72
CA LYS A 529 -20.46 1.15 4.27
C LYS A 529 -20.86 1.04 2.80
N GLY A 530 -20.67 -0.14 2.22
CA GLY A 530 -20.92 -0.40 0.79
C GLY A 530 -19.73 0.02 -0.07
N SER A 531 -19.96 0.31 -1.36
CA SER A 531 -18.89 0.78 -2.24
C SER A 531 -18.34 2.11 -1.74
N MET A 532 -17.03 2.15 -1.53
CA MET A 532 -16.26 3.31 -1.06
C MET A 532 -15.09 3.61 -2.02
N ILE A 533 -15.15 3.12 -3.26
CA ILE A 533 -14.14 3.32 -4.30
C ILE A 533 -13.82 4.82 -4.49
N THR A 534 -14.84 5.67 -4.45
CA THR A 534 -14.69 7.13 -4.58
C THR A 534 -14.01 7.80 -3.38
N ALA A 535 -13.81 7.10 -2.26
CA ALA A 535 -13.00 7.56 -1.14
C ALA A 535 -11.48 7.46 -1.42
N TYR A 536 -11.04 6.67 -2.41
CA TYR A 536 -9.61 6.54 -2.75
C TYR A 536 -9.00 7.91 -3.08
N GLY A 537 -7.81 8.20 -2.54
CA GLY A 537 -7.17 9.52 -2.67
C GLY A 537 -7.86 10.66 -1.92
N GLY A 538 -8.90 10.37 -1.13
CA GLY A 538 -9.50 11.26 -0.14
C GLY A 538 -8.88 11.06 1.25
N GLN A 539 -9.56 11.53 2.30
CA GLN A 539 -9.08 11.46 3.68
C GLN A 539 -10.19 11.03 4.65
N LEU A 540 -9.86 10.20 5.63
CA LEU A 540 -10.68 9.99 6.83
C LEU A 540 -10.19 10.97 7.92
N LYS A 541 -11.04 11.90 8.36
CA LYS A 541 -10.74 12.88 9.40
C LYS A 541 -11.60 12.65 10.64
N TYR A 542 -11.00 12.85 11.81
CA TYR A 542 -11.65 12.76 13.11
C TYR A 542 -10.76 13.41 14.19
N ALA A 543 -11.35 13.82 15.29
CA ALA A 543 -10.65 14.34 16.46
C ALA A 543 -10.87 13.41 17.66
N VAL A 544 -9.81 13.19 18.46
CA VAL A 544 -9.82 12.34 19.66
C VAL A 544 -9.27 13.10 20.86
N TYR A 545 -9.89 12.90 22.02
CA TYR A 545 -9.42 13.35 23.32
C TYR A 545 -9.59 12.22 24.33
N TYR A 546 -8.65 12.02 25.26
CA TYR A 546 -8.78 11.02 26.32
C TYR A 546 -8.14 11.44 27.64
N GLU A 547 -8.68 10.93 28.74
CA GLU A 547 -8.07 10.95 30.08
C GLU A 547 -7.75 9.50 30.50
N ALA A 548 -6.48 9.25 30.84
CA ALA A 548 -5.99 8.00 31.41
C ALA A 548 -4.99 8.29 32.52
N ARG A 549 -4.49 7.25 33.21
CA ARG A 549 -3.43 7.41 34.21
C ARG A 549 -2.04 7.51 33.58
N ASP A 550 -1.74 6.59 32.67
CA ASP A 550 -0.45 6.46 32.00
C ASP A 550 -0.67 6.39 30.47
N GLU A 551 0.19 7.01 29.66
CA GLU A 551 0.00 7.11 28.20
C GLU A 551 0.05 5.73 27.49
N THR A 552 0.74 4.77 28.09
CA THR A 552 0.89 3.39 27.57
C THR A 552 0.13 2.39 28.43
N GLY A 553 -0.92 1.78 27.87
CA GLY A 553 -1.64 0.65 28.47
C GLY A 553 -1.86 -0.52 27.49
N PRO A 554 -2.79 -1.45 27.79
CA PRO A 554 -2.96 -2.69 27.02
C PRO A 554 -3.23 -2.48 25.52
N SER A 555 -3.98 -1.42 25.21
CA SER A 555 -4.42 -1.04 23.86
C SER A 555 -3.38 -0.25 23.05
N SER A 556 -2.16 -0.04 23.56
CA SER A 556 -1.15 0.83 22.91
C SER A 556 -0.70 0.33 21.54
N TYR A 557 -0.42 -0.98 21.45
CA TYR A 557 0.10 -1.63 20.23
C TYR A 557 -0.99 -1.96 19.20
N GLU A 558 -2.26 -1.82 19.58
CA GLU A 558 -3.41 -2.06 18.72
C GLU A 558 -3.54 -0.95 17.65
N PRO A 559 -3.98 -1.27 16.42
CA PRO A 559 -4.15 -0.29 15.36
C PRO A 559 -5.16 0.80 15.75
N GLN A 560 -4.97 2.01 15.24
CA GLN A 560 -5.87 3.12 15.52
C GLN A 560 -7.15 3.05 14.68
N ILE A 561 -7.07 2.49 13.47
CA ILE A 561 -8.22 2.27 12.58
C ILE A 561 -8.16 0.85 12.03
N ILE A 562 -9.33 0.21 11.94
CA ILE A 562 -9.56 -1.06 11.25
C ILE A 562 -10.66 -0.85 10.21
N ILE A 563 -10.43 -1.26 8.97
CA ILE A 563 -11.45 -1.32 7.93
C ILE A 563 -11.52 -2.75 7.40
N LYS A 564 -12.74 -3.30 7.33
CA LYS A 564 -13.00 -4.62 6.77
C LYS A 564 -13.93 -4.51 5.57
N GLY A 565 -13.67 -5.29 4.53
CA GLY A 565 -14.46 -5.32 3.31
C GLY A 565 -13.99 -6.36 2.31
N GLY A 566 -14.06 -6.00 1.04
CA GLY A 566 -13.72 -6.84 -0.10
C GLY A 566 -14.91 -7.60 -0.69
N PRO A 567 -14.84 -8.09 -1.94
CA PRO A 567 -15.93 -8.82 -2.59
C PRO A 567 -16.36 -10.10 -1.86
N SER A 568 -15.45 -10.70 -1.10
CA SER A 568 -15.65 -11.86 -0.24
C SER A 568 -15.85 -11.52 1.24
N HIS A 569 -16.03 -10.24 1.60
CA HIS A 569 -16.32 -9.76 2.95
C HIS A 569 -15.38 -10.33 4.03
N ASN A 570 -14.07 -10.40 3.73
CA ASN A 570 -13.06 -11.07 4.55
C ASN A 570 -11.69 -10.37 4.57
N ILE A 571 -11.49 -9.33 3.77
CA ILE A 571 -10.22 -8.59 3.71
C ILE A 571 -10.23 -7.51 4.79
N LEU A 572 -9.14 -7.38 5.55
CA LEU A 572 -9.03 -6.46 6.68
C LEU A 572 -7.72 -5.66 6.61
N MET A 573 -7.85 -4.33 6.61
CA MET A 573 -6.73 -3.39 6.67
C MET A 573 -6.69 -2.61 7.97
N THR A 574 -5.49 -2.23 8.37
CA THR A 574 -5.21 -1.49 9.59
C THR A 574 -4.36 -0.26 9.31
N ARG A 575 -4.56 0.78 10.12
CA ARG A 575 -3.71 1.98 10.16
C ARG A 575 -3.18 2.17 11.58
N HIS A 576 -1.87 2.26 11.72
CA HIS A 576 -1.22 2.74 12.94
C HIS A 576 -0.93 4.23 12.80
N VAL A 577 -1.11 4.97 13.88
CA VAL A 577 -1.01 6.43 13.96
C VAL A 577 -0.12 6.76 15.17
N PRO A 578 0.66 7.86 15.16
CA PRO A 578 1.47 8.25 16.32
C PRO A 578 0.65 8.36 17.62
N GLY A 579 1.31 8.10 18.75
CA GLY A 579 0.67 8.04 20.07
C GLY A 579 -0.03 9.35 20.47
N LEU A 580 -1.23 9.21 21.04
CA LEU A 580 -2.03 10.31 21.58
C LEU A 580 -1.50 10.73 22.96
N GLN A 581 -1.36 12.04 23.19
CA GLN A 581 -0.97 12.58 24.50
C GLN A 581 -2.19 12.73 25.42
N ILE A 582 -2.04 12.40 26.72
CA ILE A 582 -3.16 12.51 27.68
C ILE A 582 -3.64 13.95 27.80
N GLY A 583 -4.97 14.16 27.77
CA GLY A 583 -5.59 15.46 27.97
C GLY A 583 -5.45 16.44 26.80
N GLN A 584 -4.96 16.01 25.64
CA GLN A 584 -4.82 16.85 24.45
C GLN A 584 -5.77 16.41 23.31
N LEU A 585 -6.62 17.34 22.85
CA LEU A 585 -7.45 17.11 21.66
C LEU A 585 -6.56 17.03 20.43
N THR A 586 -6.49 15.85 19.82
CA THR A 586 -5.66 15.58 18.64
C THR A 586 -6.55 15.36 17.43
N ARG A 587 -6.26 16.07 16.34
CA ARG A 587 -6.93 15.88 15.04
C ARG A 587 -6.07 14.96 14.17
N HIS A 588 -6.72 14.00 13.54
CA HIS A 588 -6.09 13.10 12.59
C HIS A 588 -6.69 13.30 11.21
N GLU A 589 -5.82 13.40 10.21
CA GLU A 589 -6.17 13.26 8.80
C GLU A 589 -5.45 12.02 8.28
N ILE A 590 -6.21 11.06 7.77
CA ILE A 590 -5.69 9.76 7.35
C ILE A 590 -5.97 9.58 5.87
N ASP A 591 -4.92 9.62 5.06
CA ASP A 591 -5.03 9.49 3.61
C ASP A 591 -5.54 8.10 3.21
N MET A 592 -6.53 8.09 2.32
CA MET A 592 -7.18 6.88 1.81
C MET A 592 -6.42 6.36 0.57
N THR A 593 -5.15 6.00 0.79
CA THR A 593 -4.20 5.49 -0.22
C THR A 593 -3.31 4.42 0.39
N GLU A 594 -2.86 3.46 -0.41
CA GLU A 594 -2.20 2.23 0.05
C GLU A 594 -0.91 2.43 0.86
N HIS A 595 -0.18 3.53 0.66
CA HIS A 595 1.23 3.70 1.05
C HIS A 595 1.56 3.46 2.53
N GLU A 596 0.62 3.75 3.43
CA GLU A 596 0.83 3.62 4.88
C GLU A 596 -0.17 2.68 5.58
N TRP A 597 -1.01 1.99 4.81
CA TRP A 597 -1.96 0.98 5.31
C TRP A 597 -1.34 -0.41 5.22
N ARG A 598 -1.81 -1.31 6.10
CA ARG A 598 -1.26 -2.67 6.25
C ARG A 598 -2.36 -3.70 6.37
N TYR A 599 -2.04 -4.93 6.01
CA TYR A 599 -2.84 -6.09 6.35
C TYR A 599 -2.83 -6.35 7.85
N ALA A 600 -3.80 -7.17 8.31
CA ALA A 600 -3.87 -7.69 9.68
C ALA A 600 -2.58 -8.37 10.18
N ASP A 601 -1.75 -8.87 9.27
CA ASP A 601 -0.45 -9.52 9.52
C ASP A 601 0.77 -8.58 9.41
N GLY A 602 0.55 -7.28 9.15
CA GLY A 602 1.58 -6.26 9.06
C GLY A 602 2.20 -6.05 7.67
N ARG A 603 1.87 -6.89 6.66
CA ARG A 603 2.31 -6.68 5.27
C ARG A 603 1.81 -5.34 4.72
N SER A 604 2.63 -4.68 3.91
CA SER A 604 2.26 -3.48 3.15
C SER A 604 1.22 -3.79 2.08
N MET A 605 0.35 -2.84 1.78
CA MET A 605 -0.67 -2.96 0.73
C MET A 605 -0.20 -2.38 -0.61
N THR A 606 -0.66 -3.00 -1.69
CA THR A 606 -0.65 -2.43 -3.04
C THR A 606 -1.89 -1.55 -3.27
N ARG A 607 -1.94 -0.82 -4.40
CA ARG A 607 -3.13 -0.02 -4.75
C ARG A 607 -4.33 -0.95 -4.97
N GLU A 608 -4.06 -2.06 -5.64
CA GLU A 608 -4.97 -3.11 -6.02
C GLU A 608 -5.64 -3.72 -4.76
N ASP A 609 -4.85 -4.11 -3.76
CA ASP A 609 -5.34 -4.63 -2.46
C ASP A 609 -6.26 -3.62 -1.73
N PHE A 610 -5.91 -2.33 -1.78
CA PHE A 610 -6.65 -1.27 -1.12
C PHE A 610 -7.98 -0.96 -1.83
N MET A 611 -7.97 -0.95 -3.17
CA MET A 611 -9.15 -0.80 -4.01
C MET A 611 -10.12 -1.99 -3.87
N ASP A 612 -9.61 -3.20 -3.63
CA ASP A 612 -10.44 -4.36 -3.32
C ASP A 612 -11.22 -4.18 -2.03
N ILE A 613 -10.58 -3.69 -0.96
CA ILE A 613 -11.28 -3.43 0.32
C ILE A 613 -12.37 -2.36 0.14
N LEU A 614 -12.10 -1.34 -0.68
CA LEU A 614 -13.07 -0.29 -1.01
C LEU A 614 -14.21 -0.72 -1.93
N PHE A 615 -14.13 -1.87 -2.62
CA PHE A 615 -15.23 -2.39 -3.45
C PHE A 615 -16.52 -2.56 -2.64
N TYR A 616 -16.41 -3.07 -1.41
CA TYR A 616 -17.52 -3.13 -0.47
C TYR A 616 -16.99 -3.14 0.97
N VAL A 617 -17.22 -2.06 1.70
CA VAL A 617 -16.83 -1.91 3.11
C VAL A 617 -17.95 -2.42 4.04
N ASP A 618 -17.62 -3.41 4.85
CA ASP A 618 -18.50 -3.97 5.89
C ASP A 618 -18.61 -3.03 7.10
N TYR A 619 -17.48 -2.46 7.51
CA TYR A 619 -17.37 -1.52 8.63
C TYR A 619 -16.04 -0.77 8.65
N ILE A 620 -16.07 0.40 9.29
CA ILE A 620 -14.90 1.17 9.72
C ILE A 620 -14.95 1.25 11.26
N LEU A 621 -13.85 0.89 11.91
CA LEU A 621 -13.66 1.00 13.36
C LEU A 621 -12.54 1.99 13.66
N ILE A 622 -12.75 2.89 14.64
CA ILE A 622 -11.74 3.80 15.16
C ILE A 622 -11.51 3.46 16.64
N LYS A 623 -10.27 3.27 17.07
CA LYS A 623 -9.96 2.85 18.46
C LYS A 623 -10.49 3.89 19.46
N ALA A 624 -11.07 3.40 20.56
CA ALA A 624 -11.73 4.21 21.58
C ALA A 624 -11.06 4.06 22.96
N SER A 625 -10.55 2.87 23.30
CA SER A 625 -9.73 2.61 24.50
C SER A 625 -8.30 3.13 24.31
N HIS A 626 -7.81 3.96 25.24
CA HIS A 626 -6.50 4.63 25.16
C HIS A 626 -5.79 4.73 26.52
N GLY A 627 -4.47 4.55 26.52
CA GLY A 627 -3.64 4.59 27.73
C GLY A 627 -3.88 3.43 28.69
N ASN A 628 -3.41 3.57 29.92
CA ASN A 628 -3.65 2.65 31.03
C ASN A 628 -4.62 3.26 32.04
N LEU A 629 -5.57 2.47 32.53
CA LEU A 629 -6.64 2.91 33.44
C LEU A 629 -7.34 4.16 32.89
N MET A 630 -7.88 4.05 31.67
CA MET A 630 -8.66 5.11 31.03
C MET A 630 -9.86 5.50 31.91
N ARG A 631 -10.11 6.80 32.06
CA ARG A 631 -11.32 7.33 32.72
C ARG A 631 -12.42 7.56 31.68
N HIS A 632 -12.07 8.29 30.63
CA HIS A 632 -12.96 8.52 29.49
C HIS A 632 -12.20 8.84 28.21
N SER A 633 -12.86 8.60 27.09
CA SER A 633 -12.38 8.91 25.74
C SER A 633 -13.50 9.57 24.93
N ARG A 634 -13.13 10.43 23.98
CA ARG A 634 -14.04 11.27 23.20
C ARG A 634 -13.68 11.22 21.74
N ILE A 635 -14.69 11.23 20.88
CA ILE A 635 -14.52 11.37 19.44
C ILE A 635 -15.47 12.43 18.88
N SER A 636 -14.96 13.23 17.94
CA SER A 636 -15.71 14.29 17.24
C SER A 636 -15.14 14.50 15.82
N GLU A 637 -15.71 15.44 15.06
CA GLU A 637 -15.24 15.85 13.73
C GLU A 637 -15.13 14.71 12.67
N ILE A 638 -15.82 13.59 12.88
CA ILE A 638 -15.75 12.40 12.00
C ILE A 638 -16.31 12.73 10.60
N SER A 639 -15.45 12.62 9.60
CA SER A 639 -15.79 12.78 8.19
C SER A 639 -14.91 11.92 7.27
N LEU A 640 -15.47 11.42 6.18
CA LEU A 640 -14.73 10.72 5.12
C LEU A 640 -14.87 11.49 3.79
N THR A 641 -13.77 11.82 3.13
CA THR A 641 -13.81 12.57 1.88
C THR A 641 -14.02 11.64 0.68
N VAL A 642 -15.23 11.61 0.15
CA VAL A 642 -15.61 10.86 -1.06
C VAL A 642 -15.55 11.75 -2.31
N ALA A 643 -15.72 11.16 -3.49
CA ALA A 643 -15.85 11.89 -4.75
C ALA A 643 -17.27 11.75 -5.33
N GLU A 644 -17.84 12.85 -5.79
CA GLU A 644 -19.21 12.97 -6.33
C GLU A 644 -19.21 13.89 -7.57
N GLU A 645 -20.18 13.76 -8.47
CA GLU A 645 -20.31 14.66 -9.62
C GLU A 645 -20.65 16.09 -9.19
N GLY A 646 -19.93 17.08 -9.71
CA GLY A 646 -20.19 18.47 -9.36
C GLY A 646 -19.29 19.49 -10.06
N ARG A 647 -19.36 20.73 -9.59
CA ARG A 647 -18.53 21.84 -10.09
C ARG A 647 -17.55 22.27 -8.99
N PRO A 648 -16.23 22.32 -9.26
CA PRO A 648 -15.26 22.76 -8.27
C PRO A 648 -15.58 24.16 -7.74
N SER A 649 -15.44 24.33 -6.42
CA SER A 649 -15.63 25.59 -5.71
C SER A 649 -14.46 25.82 -4.73
N LYS A 650 -14.57 26.83 -3.85
CA LYS A 650 -13.60 26.99 -2.75
C LYS A 650 -13.78 25.97 -1.63
N ASP A 651 -15.00 25.45 -1.47
CA ASP A 651 -15.38 24.54 -0.39
C ASP A 651 -15.45 23.07 -0.87
N SER A 652 -15.36 22.86 -2.19
CA SER A 652 -15.36 21.56 -2.87
C SER A 652 -14.28 21.51 -3.96
N GLU A 653 -13.09 21.04 -3.57
CA GLU A 653 -11.95 20.86 -4.49
C GLU A 653 -12.24 19.79 -5.56
N LYS A 654 -11.49 19.81 -6.67
CA LYS A 654 -11.56 18.73 -7.68
C LYS A 654 -11.11 17.40 -7.07
N ALA A 655 -11.86 16.32 -7.30
CA ALA A 655 -11.40 14.99 -6.94
C ALA A 655 -10.29 14.51 -7.90
N HIS A 656 -9.11 14.29 -7.33
CA HIS A 656 -7.96 13.67 -7.99
C HIS A 656 -7.80 12.20 -7.60
N GLN A 657 -7.03 11.46 -8.41
CA GLN A 657 -6.69 10.04 -8.21
C GLN A 657 -7.85 9.03 -8.33
N ILE A 658 -9.03 9.46 -8.81
CA ILE A 658 -10.13 8.56 -9.18
C ILE A 658 -9.96 8.12 -10.65
N GLU A 659 -9.91 6.81 -10.90
CA GLU A 659 -9.83 6.28 -12.27
C GLU A 659 -11.18 6.29 -12.97
N LYS A 660 -11.15 6.42 -14.30
CA LYS A 660 -12.26 6.17 -15.20
C LYS A 660 -11.79 5.23 -16.30
N CYS A 661 -12.24 3.99 -16.25
CA CYS A 661 -11.79 2.89 -17.09
C CYS A 661 -12.63 2.71 -18.37
N ASP A 662 -12.00 2.22 -19.44
CA ASP A 662 -12.69 1.86 -20.68
C ASP A 662 -13.28 0.45 -20.58
N CYS A 663 -14.48 0.34 -19.98
CA CYS A 663 -15.03 -0.95 -19.56
C CYS A 663 -15.48 -1.87 -20.72
N PRO A 664 -15.18 -3.18 -20.65
CA PRO A 664 -15.64 -4.16 -21.63
C PRO A 664 -17.14 -4.44 -21.51
N ILE A 665 -17.73 -4.99 -22.59
CA ILE A 665 -19.16 -5.33 -22.68
C ILE A 665 -19.59 -6.18 -21.48
N GLY A 666 -20.59 -5.68 -20.76
CA GLY A 666 -21.16 -6.32 -19.56
C GLY A 666 -20.78 -5.64 -18.24
N TYR A 667 -19.83 -4.70 -18.24
CA TYR A 667 -19.35 -4.00 -17.04
C TYR A 667 -19.57 -2.48 -17.13
N SER A 668 -19.77 -1.84 -15.98
CA SER A 668 -19.96 -0.39 -15.81
C SER A 668 -19.38 0.10 -14.48
N GLY A 669 -19.59 1.38 -14.14
CA GLY A 669 -18.95 2.05 -13.00
C GLY A 669 -17.70 2.84 -13.42
N LEU A 670 -16.93 3.33 -12.44
CA LEU A 670 -15.71 4.11 -12.68
C LEU A 670 -14.48 3.21 -12.91
N SER A 671 -14.41 2.11 -12.17
CA SER A 671 -13.36 1.09 -12.20
C SER A 671 -13.83 -0.23 -12.86
N CYS A 672 -14.95 -0.22 -13.59
CA CYS A 672 -15.62 -1.41 -14.14
C CYS A 672 -16.13 -2.39 -13.06
N GLU A 673 -16.49 -1.85 -11.90
CA GLU A 673 -16.89 -2.55 -10.69
C GLU A 673 -18.33 -3.10 -10.74
N GLU A 674 -19.19 -2.48 -11.53
CA GLU A 674 -20.61 -2.81 -11.66
C GLU A 674 -20.88 -3.71 -12.88
N CYS A 675 -22.03 -4.39 -12.89
CA CYS A 675 -22.54 -5.00 -14.11
C CYS A 675 -23.40 -3.98 -14.89
N ALA A 676 -23.14 -3.87 -16.19
CA ALA A 676 -23.88 -2.98 -17.07
C ALA A 676 -25.36 -3.39 -17.17
N ALA A 677 -26.24 -2.42 -17.46
CA ALA A 677 -27.67 -2.68 -17.62
C ALA A 677 -27.95 -3.84 -18.59
N GLY A 678 -28.67 -4.87 -18.11
CA GLY A 678 -28.89 -6.12 -18.84
C GLY A 678 -27.89 -7.25 -18.53
N PHE A 679 -27.03 -7.07 -17.53
CA PHE A 679 -26.12 -8.08 -17.00
C PHE A 679 -26.23 -8.18 -15.47
N TYR A 680 -25.91 -9.36 -14.92
CA TYR A 680 -25.87 -9.64 -13.48
C TYR A 680 -24.58 -10.37 -13.08
N ARG A 681 -24.22 -10.28 -11.81
CA ARG A 681 -22.97 -10.79 -11.22
C ARG A 681 -23.08 -12.27 -10.87
N LEU A 682 -22.40 -13.13 -11.63
CA LEU A 682 -22.25 -14.55 -11.29
C LEU A 682 -21.08 -14.75 -10.32
N ARG A 683 -21.37 -14.84 -9.02
CA ARG A 683 -20.38 -15.11 -7.96
C ARG A 683 -19.86 -16.56 -8.03
N ALA A 684 -18.56 -16.76 -7.93
CA ALA A 684 -17.93 -18.07 -7.95
C ALA A 684 -18.24 -18.86 -6.67
N GLY A 685 -19.21 -19.77 -6.74
CA GLY A 685 -19.69 -20.56 -5.61
C GLY A 685 -20.99 -21.31 -5.87
N TRP A 686 -21.85 -20.81 -6.77
CA TRP A 686 -23.00 -21.56 -7.27
C TRP A 686 -22.65 -22.44 -8.47
N LEU A 687 -23.30 -23.62 -8.52
CA LEU A 687 -23.01 -24.71 -9.45
C LEU A 687 -23.39 -24.36 -10.90
N ALA A 688 -22.40 -24.04 -11.73
CA ALA A 688 -22.53 -24.05 -13.19
C ALA A 688 -21.19 -24.43 -13.86
N SER A 689 -21.21 -25.45 -14.72
CA SER A 689 -20.05 -25.91 -15.49
C SER A 689 -19.78 -24.99 -16.69
N ALA A 690 -19.06 -23.89 -16.45
CA ALA A 690 -18.52 -23.01 -17.49
C ALA A 690 -17.11 -23.43 -17.93
N PRO A 691 -16.75 -23.37 -19.23
CA PRO A 691 -15.42 -23.77 -19.70
C PRO A 691 -14.32 -22.77 -19.30
N ALA A 692 -13.14 -23.30 -18.99
CA ALA A 692 -11.99 -22.55 -18.46
C ALA A 692 -11.26 -21.71 -19.54
N SER A 693 -11.92 -20.67 -20.06
CA SER A 693 -11.35 -19.74 -21.06
C SER A 693 -11.84 -18.29 -20.90
N LYS A 694 -12.13 -17.87 -19.67
CA LYS A 694 -12.26 -16.44 -19.33
C LYS A 694 -11.22 -16.06 -18.27
N VAL A 695 -10.67 -14.86 -18.43
CA VAL A 695 -9.62 -14.29 -17.58
C VAL A 695 -10.11 -14.23 -16.12
N PRO A 696 -9.29 -14.54 -15.11
CA PRO A 696 -9.62 -14.27 -13.73
C PRO A 696 -9.81 -12.77 -13.50
N THR A 697 -11.06 -12.34 -13.31
CA THR A 697 -11.35 -11.02 -12.73
C THR A 697 -10.72 -10.95 -11.34
N ALA A 698 -10.14 -9.80 -10.99
CA ALA A 698 -9.49 -9.64 -9.70
C ALA A 698 -10.48 -9.86 -8.53
N ALA A 699 -9.92 -10.16 -7.35
CA ALA A 699 -10.62 -10.15 -6.06
C ALA A 699 -11.85 -11.09 -5.88
N GLY A 700 -12.17 -11.93 -6.86
CA GLY A 700 -13.32 -12.83 -6.76
C GLY A 700 -14.69 -12.14 -6.92
N MET A 701 -14.75 -10.95 -7.52
CA MET A 701 -15.97 -10.17 -7.78
C MET A 701 -17.07 -10.85 -8.60
N GLY A 702 -16.84 -12.08 -9.10
CA GLY A 702 -17.71 -12.75 -10.05
C GLY A 702 -17.67 -12.12 -11.44
N SER A 703 -18.19 -12.82 -12.43
CA SER A 703 -18.27 -12.32 -13.80
C SER A 703 -19.66 -11.76 -14.10
N CYS A 704 -19.73 -10.59 -14.74
CA CYS A 704 -20.99 -10.08 -15.26
C CYS A 704 -21.42 -10.91 -16.48
N VAL A 705 -22.64 -11.45 -16.43
CA VAL A 705 -23.24 -12.31 -17.46
C VAL A 705 -24.63 -11.78 -17.83
N GLN A 706 -25.03 -11.95 -19.09
CA GLN A 706 -26.26 -11.36 -19.61
C GLN A 706 -27.51 -11.94 -18.91
N CYS A 707 -28.49 -11.08 -18.61
CA CYS A 707 -29.77 -11.44 -18.00
C CYS A 707 -30.52 -12.51 -18.81
N GLN A 708 -30.93 -13.60 -18.15
CA GLN A 708 -31.55 -14.77 -18.77
C GLN A 708 -33.08 -14.71 -18.73
N CYS A 709 -33.66 -13.57 -19.11
CA CYS A 709 -35.09 -13.26 -18.95
C CYS A 709 -36.00 -13.84 -20.03
N SER A 710 -35.71 -15.06 -20.49
CA SER A 710 -36.52 -15.83 -21.46
C SER A 710 -36.88 -15.08 -22.77
N GLY A 711 -36.13 -14.03 -23.14
CA GLY A 711 -36.43 -13.11 -24.26
C GLY A 711 -37.39 -11.96 -23.92
N HIS A 712 -38.20 -12.09 -22.86
CA HIS A 712 -39.28 -11.15 -22.55
C HIS A 712 -38.87 -9.93 -21.73
N SER A 713 -37.70 -9.94 -21.08
CA SER A 713 -37.04 -8.71 -20.61
C SER A 713 -35.60 -8.61 -21.10
N SER A 714 -35.07 -7.39 -21.13
CA SER A 714 -33.66 -7.07 -21.41
C SER A 714 -32.93 -6.56 -20.17
N THR A 715 -33.58 -6.57 -19.01
CA THR A 715 -33.08 -6.01 -17.74
C THR A 715 -33.44 -6.93 -16.57
N CYS A 716 -32.46 -7.19 -15.72
CA CYS A 716 -32.62 -7.91 -14.46
C CYS A 716 -31.84 -7.18 -13.36
N ASP A 717 -32.16 -7.51 -12.11
CA ASP A 717 -31.42 -7.04 -10.96
C ASP A 717 -29.97 -7.57 -10.97
N PRO A 718 -28.95 -6.71 -10.78
CA PRO A 718 -27.56 -7.06 -11.06
C PRO A 718 -26.92 -8.01 -10.04
N GLU A 719 -27.52 -8.24 -8.86
CA GLU A 719 -26.98 -9.17 -7.85
C GLU A 719 -27.85 -10.43 -7.68
N THR A 720 -29.18 -10.32 -7.80
CA THR A 720 -30.12 -11.44 -7.62
C THR A 720 -30.47 -12.16 -8.92
N SER A 721 -30.15 -11.60 -10.09
CA SER A 721 -30.54 -12.06 -11.43
C SER A 721 -32.04 -12.03 -11.76
N ILE A 722 -32.88 -11.53 -10.85
CA ILE A 722 -34.34 -11.48 -11.01
C ILE A 722 -34.72 -10.47 -12.10
N CYS A 723 -35.48 -10.92 -13.08
CA CYS A 723 -35.85 -10.14 -14.25
C CYS A 723 -36.87 -9.05 -13.93
N GLN A 724 -36.56 -7.82 -14.38
CA GLN A 724 -37.38 -6.64 -14.12
C GLN A 724 -38.31 -6.40 -15.31
N SER A 725 -39.57 -6.05 -15.02
CA SER A 725 -40.59 -5.66 -16.01
C SER A 725 -40.75 -6.68 -17.17
N CYS A 726 -41.08 -7.93 -16.82
CA CYS A 726 -41.44 -8.95 -17.81
C CYS A 726 -42.55 -8.46 -18.75
N ARG A 727 -42.33 -8.60 -20.06
CA ARG A 727 -43.26 -8.15 -21.12
C ARG A 727 -44.11 -9.31 -21.63
N ASP A 728 -44.98 -9.01 -22.59
CA ASP A 728 -45.73 -10.00 -23.37
C ASP A 728 -46.57 -10.98 -22.52
N ASN A 729 -47.05 -10.50 -21.37
CA ASN A 729 -47.85 -11.23 -20.39
C ASN A 729 -47.11 -12.44 -19.77
N THR A 730 -45.80 -12.30 -19.55
CA THR A 730 -44.99 -13.26 -18.78
C THR A 730 -44.71 -12.77 -17.35
N GLU A 731 -44.41 -13.71 -16.45
CA GLU A 731 -43.98 -13.48 -15.07
C GLU A 731 -42.98 -14.56 -14.62
N GLY A 732 -42.58 -14.50 -13.34
CA GLY A 732 -41.54 -15.36 -12.76
C GLY A 732 -40.16 -14.69 -12.77
N ASP A 733 -39.22 -15.23 -11.99
CA ASP A 733 -37.90 -14.61 -11.76
C ASP A 733 -37.08 -14.47 -13.05
N ARG A 734 -37.43 -15.21 -14.10
CA ARG A 734 -36.80 -15.19 -15.43
C ARG A 734 -37.80 -14.91 -16.55
N CYS A 735 -38.98 -14.40 -16.23
CA CYS A 735 -40.10 -14.25 -17.18
C CYS A 735 -40.47 -15.59 -17.86
N GLU A 736 -40.34 -16.70 -17.14
CA GLU A 736 -40.34 -18.07 -17.67
C GLU A 736 -41.74 -18.72 -17.78
N ARG A 737 -42.79 -18.07 -17.27
CA ARG A 737 -44.18 -18.54 -17.32
C ARG A 737 -45.14 -17.43 -17.72
N CYS A 738 -46.35 -17.78 -18.16
CA CYS A 738 -47.39 -16.80 -18.45
C CYS A 738 -48.00 -16.24 -17.15
N ALA A 739 -48.37 -14.97 -17.19
CA ALA A 739 -49.05 -14.26 -16.10
C ALA A 739 -50.49 -14.79 -15.88
N PRO A 740 -51.07 -14.62 -14.68
CA PRO A 740 -52.44 -15.00 -14.37
C PRO A 740 -53.45 -14.51 -15.42
N GLY A 741 -54.25 -15.44 -15.96
CA GLY A 741 -55.20 -15.17 -17.05
C GLY A 741 -54.66 -15.45 -18.46
N PHE A 742 -53.38 -15.82 -18.59
CA PHE A 742 -52.74 -16.21 -19.85
C PHE A 742 -52.22 -17.66 -19.80
N TYR A 743 -52.14 -18.31 -20.95
CA TYR A 743 -51.63 -19.67 -21.10
C TYR A 743 -50.74 -19.82 -22.33
N GLY A 744 -49.86 -20.83 -22.32
CA GLY A 744 -48.95 -21.15 -23.41
C GLY A 744 -47.61 -21.69 -22.92
N VAL A 745 -46.61 -21.68 -23.80
CA VAL A 745 -45.26 -22.21 -23.51
C VAL A 745 -44.24 -21.15 -23.91
N VAL A 746 -43.59 -20.54 -22.91
CA VAL A 746 -42.59 -19.48 -23.10
C VAL A 746 -41.35 -20.03 -23.81
N ARG A 747 -41.02 -19.44 -24.95
CA ARG A 747 -39.87 -19.76 -25.81
C ARG A 747 -39.11 -18.49 -26.26
N GLY A 748 -39.59 -17.30 -25.89
CA GLY A 748 -39.01 -16.01 -26.24
C GLY A 748 -39.66 -15.31 -27.43
N PHE A 749 -40.89 -15.71 -27.81
CA PHE A 749 -41.67 -15.05 -28.85
C PHE A 749 -42.87 -14.32 -28.25
N ARG A 750 -43.15 -13.11 -28.77
CA ARG A 750 -44.18 -12.20 -28.27
C ARG A 750 -45.58 -12.80 -28.09
N ASP A 751 -45.91 -13.82 -28.89
CA ASP A 751 -47.23 -14.47 -28.92
C ASP A 751 -47.25 -15.83 -28.18
N ASP A 752 -46.21 -16.15 -27.38
CA ASP A 752 -46.13 -17.40 -26.61
C ASP A 752 -47.19 -17.49 -25.49
N CYS A 753 -47.63 -16.37 -24.92
CA CYS A 753 -48.65 -16.30 -23.86
C CYS A 753 -49.96 -15.67 -24.38
N LYS A 754 -50.98 -16.50 -24.57
CA LYS A 754 -52.29 -16.12 -25.11
C LYS A 754 -53.31 -15.92 -23.97
N PRO A 755 -54.25 -14.95 -24.06
CA PRO A 755 -55.27 -14.77 -23.03
C PRO A 755 -56.25 -15.96 -23.01
N CYS A 756 -56.62 -16.40 -21.81
CA CYS A 756 -57.64 -17.42 -21.61
C CYS A 756 -59.06 -16.87 -21.86
N ALA A 757 -59.90 -17.70 -22.48
CA ALA A 757 -61.31 -17.43 -22.70
C ALA A 757 -62.14 -18.32 -21.77
N CYS A 758 -62.84 -17.72 -20.80
CA CYS A 758 -63.55 -18.47 -19.76
C CYS A 758 -65.06 -18.15 -19.69
N PRO A 759 -65.87 -18.45 -20.73
CA PRO A 759 -65.52 -19.18 -21.96
C PRO A 759 -65.20 -18.30 -23.17
N LEU A 760 -65.33 -16.97 -23.08
CA LEU A 760 -64.98 -16.02 -24.13
C LEU A 760 -63.89 -15.04 -23.65
N THR A 761 -63.24 -14.34 -24.58
CA THR A 761 -62.19 -13.35 -24.27
C THR A 761 -62.74 -11.95 -23.93
N ASN A 762 -64.02 -11.67 -24.17
CA ASN A 762 -64.62 -10.38 -23.84
C ASN A 762 -64.96 -10.28 -22.33
N PRO A 763 -64.74 -9.12 -21.66
CA PRO A 763 -64.89 -9.01 -20.21
C PRO A 763 -66.25 -9.42 -19.64
N GLU A 764 -67.35 -9.22 -20.38
CA GLU A 764 -68.71 -9.64 -19.98
C GLU A 764 -68.86 -11.15 -19.75
N ASN A 765 -68.03 -11.95 -20.43
CA ASN A 765 -68.10 -13.42 -20.50
C ASN A 765 -66.77 -14.10 -20.13
N ASN A 766 -65.77 -13.37 -19.61
CA ASN A 766 -64.55 -13.97 -19.11
C ASN A 766 -64.66 -14.15 -17.60
N PHE A 767 -65.39 -15.19 -17.19
CA PHE A 767 -65.85 -15.37 -15.82
C PHE A 767 -64.74 -15.72 -14.83
N SER A 768 -63.59 -16.24 -15.30
CA SER A 768 -62.44 -16.59 -14.46
C SER A 768 -61.25 -15.69 -14.76
N PRO A 769 -60.73 -14.92 -13.79
CA PRO A 769 -59.54 -14.08 -13.98
C PRO A 769 -58.24 -14.90 -14.13
N THR A 770 -58.30 -16.20 -13.88
CA THR A 770 -57.13 -17.10 -13.87
C THR A 770 -57.41 -18.42 -14.59
N CYS A 771 -56.35 -19.05 -15.07
CA CYS A 771 -56.35 -20.32 -15.77
C CYS A 771 -55.00 -21.03 -15.59
N ALA A 772 -54.95 -22.32 -15.91
CA ALA A 772 -53.74 -23.12 -15.96
C ALA A 772 -53.67 -23.87 -17.31
N ALA A 773 -52.49 -23.96 -17.91
CA ALA A 773 -52.30 -24.75 -19.13
C ALA A 773 -52.54 -26.26 -18.86
N GLU A 774 -53.20 -26.93 -19.81
CA GLU A 774 -53.58 -28.35 -19.74
C GLU A 774 -53.17 -29.06 -21.06
N GLY A 775 -51.99 -28.72 -21.56
CA GLY A 775 -51.45 -29.20 -22.84
C GLY A 775 -50.53 -28.15 -23.49
N PHE A 776 -50.28 -28.29 -24.80
CA PHE A 776 -49.50 -27.31 -25.57
C PHE A 776 -50.33 -26.11 -26.06
N GLU A 777 -51.62 -26.31 -26.37
CA GLU A 777 -52.54 -25.27 -26.87
C GLU A 777 -53.89 -25.23 -26.12
N ASP A 778 -53.95 -25.91 -24.98
CA ASP A 778 -55.18 -26.15 -24.20
C ASP A 778 -54.98 -25.72 -22.74
N TYR A 779 -56.06 -25.33 -22.04
CA TYR A 779 -56.05 -24.73 -20.70
C TYR A 779 -57.37 -24.96 -19.96
N ARG A 780 -57.33 -24.85 -18.63
CA ARG A 780 -58.47 -24.91 -17.72
C ARG A 780 -58.59 -23.61 -16.95
N CYS A 781 -59.79 -23.05 -16.87
CA CYS A 781 -60.09 -21.88 -16.05
C CYS A 781 -60.20 -22.30 -14.58
N THR A 782 -59.51 -21.60 -13.68
CA THR A 782 -59.24 -22.09 -12.30
C THR A 782 -60.02 -21.37 -11.20
N ALA A 783 -60.73 -20.29 -11.53
CA ALA A 783 -61.55 -19.50 -10.61
C ALA A 783 -62.92 -19.17 -11.24
N CYS A 784 -63.68 -20.19 -11.63
CA CYS A 784 -65.08 -19.99 -12.04
C CYS A 784 -65.90 -19.42 -10.87
N PRO A 785 -66.77 -18.41 -11.11
CA PRO A 785 -67.61 -17.83 -10.08
C PRO A 785 -68.79 -18.75 -9.77
N GLU A 786 -69.51 -18.45 -8.69
CA GLU A 786 -70.66 -19.24 -8.29
C GLU A 786 -71.69 -19.38 -9.43
N GLY A 787 -72.31 -20.55 -9.51
CA GLY A 787 -73.25 -20.88 -10.58
C GLY A 787 -72.63 -21.25 -11.94
N HIS A 788 -71.31 -21.19 -12.12
CA HIS A 788 -70.63 -21.54 -13.37
C HIS A 788 -69.70 -22.76 -13.20
N GLU A 789 -69.77 -23.72 -14.12
CA GLU A 789 -68.96 -24.95 -14.11
C GLU A 789 -68.42 -25.33 -15.50
N GLY A 790 -67.52 -26.31 -15.55
CA GLY A 790 -66.88 -26.79 -16.77
C GLY A 790 -65.37 -26.55 -16.80
N LYS A 791 -64.77 -26.74 -17.97
CA LYS A 791 -63.33 -26.53 -18.19
C LYS A 791 -63.00 -25.04 -18.41
N TYR A 792 -63.95 -24.31 -19.00
CA TYR A 792 -63.85 -22.90 -19.34
C TYR A 792 -64.95 -22.06 -18.68
N CYS A 793 -65.51 -22.54 -17.55
CA CYS A 793 -66.71 -21.96 -16.93
C CYS A 793 -67.92 -21.89 -17.90
N GLU A 794 -67.99 -22.84 -18.85
CA GLU A 794 -68.79 -22.74 -20.07
C GLU A 794 -70.22 -23.29 -19.95
N ARG A 795 -70.63 -23.71 -18.75
CA ARG A 795 -71.93 -24.30 -18.43
C ARG A 795 -72.42 -23.80 -17.08
N CYS A 796 -73.72 -23.83 -16.85
CA CYS A 796 -74.27 -23.48 -15.54
C CYS A 796 -74.25 -24.67 -14.58
N ALA A 797 -73.91 -24.39 -13.33
CA ALA A 797 -73.83 -25.37 -12.26
C ALA A 797 -75.24 -25.86 -11.86
N THR A 798 -75.30 -27.01 -11.19
CA THR A 798 -76.58 -27.57 -10.72
C THR A 798 -77.32 -26.59 -9.81
N GLY A 799 -78.46 -26.06 -10.27
CA GLY A 799 -79.20 -25.00 -9.57
C GLY A 799 -79.13 -23.62 -10.24
N TYR A 800 -78.46 -23.50 -11.40
CA TYR A 800 -78.37 -22.29 -12.21
C TYR A 800 -78.73 -22.57 -13.68
N HIS A 801 -79.05 -21.53 -14.45
CA HIS A 801 -79.43 -21.62 -15.86
C HIS A 801 -78.90 -20.44 -16.71
N GLY A 802 -78.72 -20.65 -18.01
CA GLY A 802 -78.32 -19.63 -18.98
C GLY A 802 -77.38 -20.15 -20.07
N ASP A 803 -76.82 -19.25 -20.88
CA ASP A 803 -75.76 -19.57 -21.85
C ASP A 803 -74.53 -18.64 -21.69
N PRO A 804 -73.53 -19.04 -20.89
CA PRO A 804 -72.25 -18.34 -20.74
C PRO A 804 -71.44 -18.14 -22.03
N LYS A 805 -71.72 -18.89 -23.09
CA LYS A 805 -71.01 -18.82 -24.38
C LYS A 805 -71.60 -17.79 -25.33
N SER A 806 -72.76 -17.22 -25.01
CA SER A 806 -73.38 -16.14 -25.77
C SER A 806 -72.89 -14.77 -25.27
N PRO A 807 -72.52 -13.82 -26.15
CA PRO A 807 -72.07 -12.49 -25.72
C PRO A 807 -73.10 -11.77 -24.82
N GLY A 808 -72.71 -11.49 -23.57
CA GLY A 808 -73.55 -10.92 -22.51
C GLY A 808 -74.33 -11.94 -21.67
N GLY A 809 -74.44 -13.20 -22.12
CA GLY A 809 -75.10 -14.29 -21.39
C GLY A 809 -74.28 -14.80 -20.21
N ARG A 810 -74.96 -15.20 -19.13
CA ARG A 810 -74.38 -15.60 -17.84
C ARG A 810 -75.32 -16.58 -17.14
N CYS A 811 -74.84 -17.27 -16.11
CA CYS A 811 -75.68 -18.16 -15.30
C CYS A 811 -76.43 -17.39 -14.21
N GLU A 812 -77.75 -17.61 -14.13
CA GLU A 812 -78.63 -17.09 -13.08
C GLU A 812 -79.25 -18.24 -12.25
N GLU A 813 -79.49 -18.00 -10.96
CA GLU A 813 -80.05 -18.98 -10.02
C GLU A 813 -81.47 -19.46 -10.43
N CYS A 814 -81.73 -20.77 -10.34
CA CYS A 814 -83.03 -21.39 -10.56
C CYS A 814 -84.05 -20.95 -9.48
N LYS A 815 -84.85 -19.90 -9.76
CA LYS A 815 -85.90 -19.38 -8.84
C LYS A 815 -87.16 -20.27 -8.81
N CYS A 816 -87.00 -21.55 -8.52
CA CYS A 816 -88.10 -22.51 -8.43
C CYS A 816 -88.96 -22.33 -7.17
N SER A 817 -90.28 -22.27 -7.35
CA SER A 817 -91.26 -22.23 -6.26
C SER A 817 -91.18 -23.49 -5.39
N ALA A 818 -90.86 -23.32 -4.10
CA ALA A 818 -90.71 -24.43 -3.16
C ALA A 818 -91.99 -25.27 -2.96
N TRP A 819 -93.18 -24.68 -3.19
CA TRP A 819 -94.45 -25.41 -3.15
C TRP A 819 -94.89 -25.94 -4.52
N GLY A 820 -94.46 -25.29 -5.62
CA GLY A 820 -94.94 -25.58 -6.98
C GLY A 820 -94.05 -26.50 -7.80
N ALA A 821 -92.74 -26.50 -7.55
CA ALA A 821 -91.77 -27.36 -8.23
C ALA A 821 -91.60 -28.71 -7.54
N LEU A 822 -91.28 -29.74 -8.32
CA LEU A 822 -90.77 -31.03 -7.83
C LEU A 822 -89.32 -30.87 -7.33
N PRO A 823 -88.86 -31.68 -6.36
CA PRO A 823 -87.46 -31.65 -5.93
C PRO A 823 -86.50 -32.04 -7.07
N GLY A 824 -85.60 -31.12 -7.41
CA GLY A 824 -84.61 -31.27 -8.48
C GLY A 824 -84.17 -29.91 -9.04
N PRO A 825 -83.11 -29.86 -9.86
CA PRO A 825 -82.70 -28.64 -10.54
C PRO A 825 -83.72 -28.22 -11.62
N CYS A 826 -83.69 -26.93 -12.00
CA CYS A 826 -84.36 -26.46 -13.20
C CYS A 826 -83.59 -26.87 -14.47
N ASP A 827 -84.20 -26.70 -15.64
CA ASP A 827 -83.51 -26.89 -16.92
C ASP A 827 -82.35 -25.89 -17.07
N PRO A 828 -81.12 -26.35 -17.33
CA PRO A 828 -79.91 -25.51 -17.24
C PRO A 828 -79.72 -24.51 -18.38
N VAL A 829 -80.58 -24.54 -19.41
CA VAL A 829 -80.53 -23.57 -20.53
C VAL A 829 -81.72 -22.61 -20.48
N THR A 830 -82.90 -23.13 -20.15
CA THR A 830 -84.17 -22.37 -20.20
C THR A 830 -84.69 -21.90 -18.85
N GLY A 831 -84.10 -22.37 -17.74
CA GLY A 831 -84.55 -22.04 -16.38
C GLY A 831 -85.83 -22.76 -15.95
N GLN A 832 -86.40 -23.61 -16.80
CA GLN A 832 -87.72 -24.17 -16.55
C GLN A 832 -87.70 -25.23 -15.43
N CYS A 833 -88.37 -24.92 -14.33
CA CYS A 833 -88.56 -25.80 -13.19
C CYS A 833 -89.57 -26.92 -13.52
N ARG A 834 -89.39 -28.11 -12.94
CA ARG A 834 -90.30 -29.26 -13.15
C ARG A 834 -91.55 -29.12 -12.27
N CYS A 835 -92.61 -28.53 -12.79
CA CYS A 835 -93.81 -28.25 -11.99
C CYS A 835 -94.54 -29.52 -11.54
N ARG A 836 -95.11 -29.46 -10.34
CA ARG A 836 -96.09 -30.42 -9.82
C ARG A 836 -97.40 -30.27 -10.59
N VAL A 837 -98.20 -31.34 -10.62
CA VAL A 837 -99.54 -31.32 -11.22
C VAL A 837 -100.37 -30.21 -10.55
N GLY A 838 -100.83 -29.24 -11.34
CA GLY A 838 -101.58 -28.08 -10.86
C GLY A 838 -100.77 -26.79 -10.67
N ALA A 839 -99.45 -26.80 -10.89
CA ALA A 839 -98.62 -25.60 -11.01
C ALA A 839 -98.10 -25.40 -12.44
N THR A 840 -97.84 -24.15 -12.82
CA THR A 840 -97.41 -23.73 -14.16
C THR A 840 -96.51 -22.48 -14.07
N GLY A 841 -96.04 -21.97 -15.21
CA GLY A 841 -95.02 -20.93 -15.31
C GLY A 841 -93.59 -21.49 -15.21
N PRO A 842 -92.55 -20.74 -15.63
CA PRO A 842 -91.17 -21.23 -15.68
C PRO A 842 -90.63 -21.58 -14.29
N SER A 843 -90.95 -20.75 -13.29
CA SER A 843 -90.63 -20.90 -11.87
C SER A 843 -91.60 -21.82 -11.10
N CYS A 844 -92.66 -22.32 -11.74
CA CYS A 844 -93.77 -23.04 -11.09
C CYS A 844 -94.48 -22.25 -9.98
N ASP A 845 -94.48 -20.92 -10.05
CA ASP A 845 -95.10 -20.00 -9.09
C ASP A 845 -96.56 -19.65 -9.43
N GLN A 846 -97.04 -20.04 -10.60
CA GLN A 846 -98.43 -19.84 -11.03
C GLN A 846 -99.25 -21.11 -10.77
N CYS A 847 -100.48 -20.95 -10.29
CA CYS A 847 -101.40 -22.07 -10.12
C CYS A 847 -102.19 -22.30 -11.42
N MET A 848 -102.32 -23.54 -11.86
CA MET A 848 -103.14 -23.89 -13.02
C MET A 848 -104.62 -23.62 -12.75
N GLU A 849 -105.39 -23.40 -13.81
CA GLU A 849 -106.84 -23.24 -13.68
C GLU A 849 -107.45 -24.47 -12.97
N ARG A 850 -108.48 -24.22 -12.16
CA ARG A 850 -109.10 -25.20 -11.24
C ARG A 850 -108.19 -25.78 -10.15
N HIS A 851 -107.02 -25.20 -9.87
CA HIS A 851 -106.21 -25.57 -8.70
C HIS A 851 -106.20 -24.45 -7.64
N VAL A 852 -105.72 -24.77 -6.44
CA VAL A 852 -105.36 -23.85 -5.37
C VAL A 852 -103.97 -24.22 -4.89
N CYS A 853 -103.08 -23.24 -4.79
CA CYS A 853 -101.67 -23.44 -4.51
C CYS A 853 -101.22 -22.56 -3.33
N GLY A 854 -100.35 -23.07 -2.47
CA GLY A 854 -99.79 -22.33 -1.35
C GLY A 854 -98.70 -23.12 -0.62
N PRO A 855 -98.15 -22.62 0.49
CA PRO A 855 -97.05 -23.26 1.22
C PRO A 855 -97.38 -24.66 1.78
N THR A 856 -98.66 -25.04 1.83
CA THR A 856 -99.15 -26.37 2.23
C THR A 856 -99.29 -27.36 1.06
N GLY A 857 -99.05 -26.93 -0.19
CA GLY A 857 -99.10 -27.77 -1.39
C GLY A 857 -100.07 -27.27 -2.46
N ILE A 858 -100.51 -28.19 -3.32
CA ILE A 858 -101.44 -27.94 -4.44
C ILE A 858 -102.67 -28.83 -4.28
N ILE A 859 -103.86 -28.24 -4.40
CA ILE A 859 -105.15 -28.92 -4.28
C ILE A 859 -105.95 -28.70 -5.57
N CYS A 860 -106.50 -29.76 -6.16
CA CYS A 860 -107.39 -29.67 -7.32
C CYS A 860 -108.84 -29.40 -6.87
N LYS A 861 -109.52 -28.45 -7.52
CA LYS A 861 -110.95 -28.18 -7.33
C LYS A 861 -111.77 -29.22 -8.07
N THR A 862 -112.03 -30.36 -7.41
CA THR A 862 -113.09 -31.27 -7.83
C THR A 862 -114.45 -30.58 -7.70
N ASN A 863 -115.37 -30.85 -8.63
CA ASN A 863 -116.72 -30.25 -8.65
C ASN A 863 -117.67 -30.86 -7.59
N SER A 864 -117.13 -31.33 -6.47
CA SER A 864 -117.83 -32.16 -5.48
C SER A 864 -117.51 -31.79 -4.02
N GLU A 865 -116.91 -30.64 -3.76
CA GLU A 865 -116.69 -30.13 -2.38
C GLU A 865 -116.93 -28.61 -2.27
N LEU A 866 -118.03 -28.16 -2.88
CA LEU A 866 -118.76 -27.00 -2.39
C LEU A 866 -119.43 -27.37 -1.04
N VAL A 867 -119.58 -26.37 -0.16
CA VAL A 867 -120.20 -26.47 1.19
C VAL A 867 -119.32 -27.11 2.27
N ALA A 868 -118.21 -26.44 2.58
CA ALA A 868 -117.66 -26.35 3.94
C ALA A 868 -117.14 -24.92 4.19
N ALA A 869 -117.17 -24.46 5.44
CA ALA A 869 -116.59 -23.20 5.91
C ALA A 869 -117.07 -21.87 5.25
N PHE A 870 -118.37 -21.71 4.97
CA PHE A 870 -118.99 -20.39 4.69
C PHE A 870 -119.66 -19.75 5.93
N PHE A 871 -119.07 -19.98 7.10
CA PHE A 871 -119.29 -19.30 8.39
C PHE A 871 -117.95 -19.38 9.15
N LEU A 872 -117.41 -18.35 9.81
CA LEU A 872 -118.01 -17.07 10.22
C LEU A 872 -117.33 -15.84 9.58
N SER A 873 -118.09 -14.78 9.40
CA SER A 873 -117.60 -13.45 9.02
C SER A 873 -117.86 -12.41 10.13
N HIS A 874 -117.02 -11.35 10.13
CA HIS A 874 -117.14 -10.10 10.90
C HIS A 874 -117.08 -10.13 12.44
N LEU A 875 -115.97 -9.59 12.97
CA LEU A 875 -115.83 -8.57 14.05
C LEU A 875 -114.30 -8.32 14.16
N CYS A 876 -113.72 -7.11 14.18
CA CYS A 876 -114.23 -5.74 14.17
C CYS A 876 -113.53 -4.87 13.09
N TYR A 877 -114.02 -3.65 12.88
CA TYR A 877 -113.47 -2.61 12.00
C TYR A 877 -113.02 -1.39 12.85
N PHE A 878 -112.14 -0.52 12.32
CA PHE A 878 -111.66 0.75 12.92
C PHE A 878 -110.75 0.64 14.18
N LYS A 879 -109.88 1.61 14.56
CA LYS A 879 -109.60 2.97 14.01
C LYS A 879 -108.17 3.49 14.30
N THR A 880 -107.51 4.05 13.28
CA THR A 880 -106.63 5.27 13.24
C THR A 880 -105.57 5.61 14.32
N SER A 881 -104.33 5.81 13.82
CA SER A 881 -103.53 7.07 13.87
C SER A 881 -102.93 7.64 15.18
N LEU A 882 -101.59 7.58 15.29
CA LEU A 882 -100.60 8.56 15.83
C LEU A 882 -99.23 7.82 15.80
N GLU A 883 -98.20 8.13 15.00
CA GLU A 883 -97.46 9.37 14.67
C GLU A 883 -96.34 9.71 15.69
N ILE A 884 -95.16 10.16 15.19
CA ILE A 884 -93.95 10.60 15.94
C ILE A 884 -93.14 9.40 16.55
N ARG A 885 -91.80 9.27 16.48
CA ARG A 885 -90.68 10.22 16.24
C ARG A 885 -89.51 9.64 15.41
N ASP A 886 -88.61 10.55 15.01
CA ASP A 886 -87.27 10.42 14.41
C ASP A 886 -86.30 9.40 15.07
N LYS A 887 -85.10 9.03 14.56
CA LYS A 887 -84.34 9.07 13.27
C LYS A 887 -82.83 9.06 13.66
N LEU A 888 -81.94 8.61 12.77
CA LEU A 888 -80.45 8.70 12.80
C LEU A 888 -79.62 7.76 13.72
N GLN A 889 -78.72 7.01 13.05
CA GLN A 889 -77.31 6.70 13.36
C GLN A 889 -76.89 6.02 14.69
N GLY A 890 -76.03 5.00 14.57
CA GLY A 890 -74.95 4.77 15.55
C GLY A 890 -74.54 3.31 15.82
N PHE A 891 -73.39 2.92 15.26
CA PHE A 891 -72.48 1.83 15.69
C PHE A 891 -72.78 1.02 16.97
N CYS A 892 -72.70 -0.30 16.86
CA CYS A 892 -72.25 -1.19 17.94
C CYS A 892 -71.13 -2.13 17.44
N ILE A 893 -69.94 -1.97 18.04
CA ILE A 893 -68.77 -2.89 17.97
C ILE A 893 -68.67 -3.61 19.35
N LEU A 894 -67.69 -4.52 19.53
CA LEU A 894 -67.29 -5.30 20.74
C LEU A 894 -67.82 -6.75 20.68
N ILE A 895 -67.08 -7.84 20.98
CA ILE A 895 -65.72 -8.09 21.55
C ILE A 895 -65.31 -9.57 21.23
N LYS A 896 -64.10 -10.17 21.33
CA LYS A 896 -62.80 -9.95 22.05
C LYS A 896 -61.62 -10.66 21.34
N VAL A 897 -60.38 -10.24 21.65
CA VAL A 897 -59.15 -11.00 22.06
C VAL A 897 -59.09 -12.53 21.73
N VAL A 898 -58.12 -13.06 20.94
CA VAL A 898 -56.65 -13.26 21.17
C VAL A 898 -56.35 -14.45 22.13
N PRO A 899 -55.30 -15.28 21.93
CA PRO A 899 -54.08 -15.06 21.13
C PRO A 899 -53.98 -15.79 19.79
#